data_AF-A0A976LPD3-F1
#
_entry.id   AF-A0A976LPD3-F1
#
_cell.length_a   1.000
_cell.length_b   1.000
_cell.length_c   1.000
_cell.angle_alpha   90.00
_cell.angle_beta   90.00
_cell.angle_gamma   90.00
#
_symmetry.space_group_name_H-M   'P 1'
#
loop_
_entity.id
_entity.type
_entity.pdbx_description
1 polymer ?
#
loop_
_entity_poly.entity_id
_entity_poly.type
_entity_poly.pdbx_seq_one_letter_code
_entity_poly.pdbx_strand_id
1 'polypeptide(L)'
;MPRYQDPKEADRIMRDAGAIPLEPYTSSQAKWKCRCKKCKKIIYPSLAPIKNKGISPCQKCAALEMGARRRAKSEVANVAILKKAHFVPLEEFPGSGKPWRVRCLKCKKESKPHLSSVKNGSSCGYCAGITIDESDVRKIYKKAGFEPIGKYPGSTKILWKTKHKKCGVTSSPTFASIRKGGGCRTCSGTLLVTPLAARKLFLKNKLEPIEPYKDTQSPWKSKCLVTGKIVSPTYGKVRDYGHRCKYCSGNVTDAVDAIALMKKAGFKTITPFPGGQKPWKSQCLKCKKIFSPNFTSVKMGHGCKYCTQSAVDPKDAVAAMKKRGFKTIGGYPGATKPWAVQCLKCKKKFDTTFHSLNTTNRCKYCFGVALDKVDIDRRLKELKLKPLAAFPGARVPWKLECLRCKRIVTPTFSHLTRNDRNVGGCSFCSRRRIHMDDIVKLMARKKLKPIGVYVNSNSPWLSQCLKCKREVQPRLSDLRQGQSGCIYCAGLRIDEKDAIKLANKNGFTPLVPYPGANKGWECICNVCGKVSKPNYTSMQQGINRCKFCATGGFDFNSPAIIYLISHTKLGAHKIGVAGAAKHNERLAKHASQGWIVYKHKEFKKGIDAFNLEGKILHWLRYKKNLPPYLSIEQMPQAGWSETVDASEIDLPTIWAKVEELSKVMKCQPFH
;
A
#
# COMPACT_ATOMS: atom_id res chain seq x y z
N MET A 1 -71.91 30.01 26.72
CA MET A 1 -72.65 31.29 26.75
C MET A 1 -71.71 32.40 27.21
N PRO A 2 -71.69 33.59 26.57
CA PRO A 2 -70.95 34.73 27.10
C PRO A 2 -71.50 35.04 28.49
N ARG A 3 -70.65 35.05 29.53
CA ARG A 3 -71.06 35.50 30.87
C ARG A 3 -71.46 36.97 30.74
N TYR A 4 -72.77 37.23 30.72
CA TYR A 4 -73.31 38.56 30.87
C TYR A 4 -72.79 39.10 32.21
N GLN A 5 -72.14 40.26 32.16
CA GLN A 5 -71.62 40.91 33.34
C GLN A 5 -72.43 42.19 33.55
N ASP A 6 -72.73 42.51 34.81
CA ASP A 6 -73.51 43.69 35.15
C ASP A 6 -72.86 44.96 34.54
N PRO A 7 -73.60 45.77 33.75
CA PRO A 7 -73.07 46.96 33.09
C PRO A 7 -72.37 47.95 34.05
N LYS A 8 -72.86 48.09 35.29
CA LYS A 8 -72.22 48.98 36.29
C LYS A 8 -70.87 48.43 36.75
N GLU A 9 -70.77 47.12 36.96
CA GLU A 9 -69.52 46.47 37.30
C GLU A 9 -68.50 46.53 36.15
N ALA A 10 -68.95 46.34 34.91
CA ALA A 10 -68.14 46.46 33.70
C ALA A 10 -67.53 47.88 33.56
N ASP A 11 -68.32 48.92 33.80
CA ASP A 11 -67.87 50.32 33.74
C ASP A 11 -66.80 50.62 34.81
N ARG A 12 -67.01 50.15 36.04
CA ARG A 12 -66.02 50.29 37.13
C ARG A 12 -64.68 49.67 36.76
N ILE A 13 -64.68 48.41 36.32
CA ILE A 13 -63.44 47.70 35.93
C ILE A 13 -62.70 48.45 34.82
N MET A 14 -63.42 48.96 33.83
CA MET A 14 -62.83 49.68 32.71
C MET A 14 -62.19 51.01 33.17
N ARG A 15 -62.87 51.74 34.07
CA ARG A 15 -62.38 52.99 34.66
C ARG A 15 -61.16 52.78 35.53
N ASP A 16 -61.13 51.73 36.34
CA ASP A 16 -59.98 51.38 37.21
C ASP A 16 -58.76 50.98 36.37
N ALA A 17 -59.00 50.27 35.26
CA ALA A 17 -57.95 49.95 34.29
C ALA A 17 -57.45 51.18 33.49
N GLY A 18 -58.08 52.35 33.65
CA GLY A 18 -57.63 53.60 33.04
C GLY A 18 -58.32 53.96 31.72
N ALA A 19 -59.50 53.43 31.44
CA ALA A 19 -60.32 53.76 30.28
C ALA A 19 -61.74 54.17 30.69
N ILE A 20 -62.22 55.29 30.18
CA ILE A 20 -63.55 55.84 30.51
C ILE A 20 -64.52 55.42 29.41
N PRO A 21 -65.50 54.53 29.65
CA PRO A 21 -66.52 54.20 28.66
C PRO A 21 -67.29 55.42 28.18
N LEU A 22 -67.60 55.47 26.88
CA LEU A 22 -68.34 56.56 26.25
C LEU A 22 -69.69 56.12 25.67
N GLU A 23 -69.98 54.83 25.72
CA GLU A 23 -71.22 54.22 25.21
C GLU A 23 -71.67 53.11 26.16
N PRO A 24 -72.96 52.71 26.14
CA PRO A 24 -73.47 51.62 26.96
C PRO A 24 -72.71 50.30 26.74
N TYR A 25 -72.56 49.52 27.81
CA TYR A 25 -71.91 48.21 27.76
C TYR A 25 -72.81 47.18 27.06
N THR A 26 -72.21 46.37 26.18
CA THR A 26 -72.92 45.34 25.42
C THR A 26 -72.51 43.92 25.83
N SER A 27 -71.22 43.59 25.77
CA SER A 27 -70.71 42.28 26.20
C SER A 27 -69.21 42.30 26.50
N SER A 28 -68.73 41.24 27.16
CA SER A 28 -67.35 41.19 27.67
C SER A 28 -66.28 41.00 26.58
N GLN A 29 -66.68 40.47 25.42
CA GLN A 29 -65.79 40.23 24.28
C GLN A 29 -65.88 41.33 23.23
N ALA A 30 -67.00 42.06 23.17
CA ALA A 30 -67.18 43.16 22.24
C ALA A 30 -66.17 44.28 22.51
N LYS A 31 -65.79 44.96 21.43
CA LYS A 31 -65.01 46.19 21.52
C LYS A 31 -65.90 47.29 22.09
N TRP A 32 -65.40 47.98 23.11
CA TRP A 32 -66.14 48.99 23.84
C TRP A 32 -65.46 50.35 23.67
N LYS A 33 -66.16 51.34 23.11
CA LYS A 33 -65.62 52.67 22.88
C LYS A 33 -65.35 53.38 24.20
N CYS A 34 -64.08 53.63 24.47
CA CYS A 34 -63.63 54.29 25.70
C CYS A 34 -62.64 55.43 25.39
N ARG A 35 -62.52 56.40 26.30
CA ARG A 35 -61.47 57.41 26.31
C ARG A 35 -60.37 56.99 27.29
N CYS A 36 -59.14 56.82 26.81
CA CYS A 36 -58.01 56.50 27.70
C CYS A 36 -57.74 57.67 28.68
N LYS A 37 -57.64 57.41 29.99
CA LYS A 37 -57.30 58.43 31.00
C LYS A 37 -55.92 59.06 30.77
N LYS A 38 -54.93 58.29 30.30
CA LYS A 38 -53.54 58.75 30.10
C LYS A 38 -53.35 59.62 28.85
N CYS A 39 -53.66 59.09 27.67
CA CYS A 39 -53.43 59.83 26.41
C CYS A 39 -54.66 60.58 25.88
N LYS A 40 -55.80 60.52 26.57
CA LYS A 40 -57.08 61.14 26.21
C LYS A 40 -57.67 60.73 24.86
N LYS A 41 -57.04 59.80 24.12
CA LYS A 41 -57.51 59.29 22.83
C LYS A 41 -58.63 58.27 23.00
N ILE A 42 -59.49 58.19 21.98
CA ILE A 42 -60.52 57.16 21.86
C ILE A 42 -59.84 55.83 21.55
N ILE A 43 -60.22 54.79 22.28
CA ILE A 43 -59.73 53.42 22.20
C ILE A 43 -60.92 52.46 22.23
N TYR A 44 -60.73 51.23 21.75
CA TYR A 44 -61.78 50.22 21.65
C TYR A 44 -61.36 48.90 22.33
N PRO A 45 -61.12 48.90 23.65
CA PRO A 45 -60.79 47.68 24.39
C PRO A 45 -61.97 46.71 24.50
N SER A 46 -61.68 45.42 24.67
CA SER A 46 -62.65 44.44 25.17
C SER A 46 -62.44 44.24 26.67
N LEU A 47 -63.52 44.03 27.44
CA LEU A 47 -63.44 43.91 28.91
C LEU A 47 -62.75 42.62 29.37
N ALA A 48 -62.99 41.50 28.69
CA ALA A 48 -62.50 40.18 29.14
C ALA A 48 -60.97 40.07 29.25
N PRO A 49 -60.15 40.55 28.29
CA PRO A 49 -58.69 40.56 28.44
C PRO A 49 -58.18 41.44 29.57
N ILE A 50 -58.85 42.56 29.85
CA ILE A 50 -58.48 43.50 30.91
C ILE A 50 -58.74 42.87 32.28
N LYS A 51 -59.92 42.30 32.46
CA LYS A 51 -60.32 41.63 33.70
C LYS A 51 -59.49 40.37 33.98
N ASN A 52 -59.33 39.50 32.98
CA ASN A 52 -58.76 38.17 33.18
C ASN A 52 -57.23 38.14 33.13
N LYS A 53 -56.60 39.06 32.39
CA LYS A 53 -55.14 39.06 32.16
C LYS A 53 -54.45 40.35 32.61
N GLY A 54 -55.17 41.31 33.19
CA GLY A 54 -54.63 42.60 33.61
C GLY A 54 -54.04 43.42 32.46
N ILE A 55 -54.49 43.18 31.22
CA ILE A 55 -53.96 43.86 30.05
C ILE A 55 -54.42 45.32 30.08
N SER A 56 -53.50 46.26 29.80
CA SER A 56 -53.87 47.67 29.74
C SER A 56 -54.90 47.93 28.63
N PRO A 57 -55.98 48.71 28.90
CA PRO A 57 -56.98 49.05 27.88
C PRO A 57 -56.37 49.88 26.73
N CYS A 58 -55.27 50.61 26.97
CA CYS A 58 -54.58 51.39 25.96
C CYS A 58 -53.20 50.79 25.66
N GLN A 59 -53.14 49.95 24.63
CA GLN A 59 -51.90 49.33 24.16
C GLN A 59 -50.82 50.36 23.80
N LYS A 60 -51.22 51.52 23.25
CA LYS A 60 -50.28 52.59 22.89
C LYS A 60 -49.59 53.19 24.12
N CYS A 61 -50.33 53.46 25.20
CA CYS A 61 -49.73 53.95 26.45
C CYS A 61 -48.85 52.88 27.11
N ALA A 62 -49.32 51.63 27.14
CA ALA A 62 -48.53 50.51 27.69
C ALA A 62 -47.21 50.32 26.93
N ALA A 63 -47.22 50.42 25.60
CA ALA A 63 -46.02 50.34 24.77
C ALA A 63 -45.04 51.51 25.04
N LEU A 64 -45.54 52.74 25.25
CA LEU A 64 -44.71 53.90 25.58
C LEU A 64 -44.01 53.75 26.94
N GLU A 65 -44.73 53.27 27.96
CA GLU A 65 -44.19 53.03 29.30
C GLU A 65 -43.15 51.91 29.30
N MET A 66 -43.44 50.79 28.63
CA MET A 66 -42.47 49.72 28.44
C MET A 66 -41.22 50.21 27.68
N GLY A 67 -41.40 51.06 26.67
CA GLY A 67 -40.31 51.66 25.90
C GLY A 67 -39.43 52.59 26.75
N ALA A 68 -40.01 53.39 27.63
CA ALA A 68 -39.27 54.24 28.57
C ALA A 68 -38.46 53.39 29.58
N ARG A 69 -39.07 52.36 30.17
CA ARG A 69 -38.39 51.45 31.11
C ARG A 69 -37.23 50.69 30.45
N ARG A 70 -37.40 50.26 29.19
CA ARG A 70 -36.33 49.63 28.40
C ARG A 70 -35.17 50.60 28.12
N ARG A 71 -35.46 51.87 27.79
CA ARG A 71 -34.43 52.90 27.55
C ARG A 71 -33.61 53.16 28.82
N ALA A 72 -34.25 53.38 29.96
CA ALA A 72 -33.56 53.57 31.24
C ALA A 72 -32.64 52.38 31.60
N LYS A 73 -33.13 51.14 31.43
CA LYS A 73 -32.31 49.93 31.64
C LYS A 73 -31.14 49.84 30.67
N SER A 74 -31.33 50.24 29.41
CA SER A 74 -30.29 50.21 28.39
C SER A 74 -29.18 51.23 28.66
N GLU A 75 -29.52 52.40 29.20
CA GLU A 75 -28.57 53.45 29.50
C GLU A 75 -27.58 53.04 30.60
N VAL A 76 -28.09 52.46 31.70
CA VAL A 76 -27.23 51.90 32.77
C VAL A 76 -26.26 50.85 32.22
N ALA A 77 -26.74 49.95 31.36
CA ALA A 77 -25.91 48.94 30.73
C ALA A 77 -24.85 49.55 29.78
N ASN A 78 -25.21 50.59 29.03
CA ASN A 78 -24.30 51.26 28.11
C ASN A 78 -23.18 52.03 28.83
N VAL A 79 -23.49 52.66 29.97
CA VAL A 79 -22.49 53.34 30.81
C VAL A 79 -21.48 52.33 31.38
N ALA A 80 -21.92 51.13 31.78
CA ALA A 80 -21.02 50.08 32.28
C ALA A 80 -20.00 49.63 31.21
N ILE A 81 -20.42 49.57 29.94
CA ILE A 81 -19.53 49.25 28.80
C ILE A 81 -18.45 50.32 28.62
N LEU A 82 -18.83 51.60 28.71
CA LEU A 82 -17.86 52.70 28.64
C LEU A 82 -16.84 52.64 29.78
N LYS A 83 -17.29 52.39 31.01
CA LYS A 83 -16.40 52.27 32.18
C LYS A 83 -15.38 51.13 31.99
N LYS A 84 -15.80 49.98 31.46
CA LYS A 84 -14.91 48.85 31.13
C LYS A 84 -13.84 49.23 30.08
N ALA A 85 -14.19 50.11 29.14
CA ALA A 85 -13.26 50.64 28.15
C ALA A 85 -12.47 51.88 28.64
N HIS A 86 -12.51 52.18 29.94
CA HIS A 86 -11.85 53.34 30.57
C HIS A 86 -12.34 54.70 30.05
N PHE A 87 -13.63 54.80 29.73
CA PHE A 87 -14.29 56.03 29.37
C PHE A 87 -15.34 56.43 30.41
N VAL A 88 -15.50 57.74 30.61
CA VAL A 88 -16.59 58.33 31.38
C VAL A 88 -17.46 59.15 30.43
N PRO A 89 -18.78 58.89 30.36
CA PRO A 89 -19.68 59.71 29.55
C PRO A 89 -19.76 61.14 30.11
N LEU A 90 -19.80 62.12 29.21
CA LEU A 90 -19.96 63.54 29.55
C LEU A 90 -21.37 64.06 29.25
N GLU A 91 -22.20 63.24 28.61
CA GLU A 91 -23.57 63.54 28.23
C GLU A 91 -24.43 62.26 28.35
N GLU A 92 -25.75 62.41 28.41
CA GLU A 92 -26.71 61.30 28.38
C GLU A 92 -26.59 60.47 27.10
N PHE A 93 -27.04 59.21 27.11
CA PHE A 93 -26.86 58.33 25.97
C PHE A 93 -27.62 58.83 24.73
N PRO A 94 -26.93 59.27 23.65
CA PRO A 94 -27.57 59.94 22.52
C PRO A 94 -28.28 58.97 21.56
N GLY A 95 -28.23 57.66 21.83
CA GLY A 95 -28.77 56.60 20.98
C GLY A 95 -27.69 55.78 20.28
N SER A 96 -28.06 54.58 19.81
CA SER A 96 -27.11 53.58 19.28
C SER A 96 -26.44 53.96 17.97
N GLY A 97 -26.98 54.95 17.24
CA GLY A 97 -26.49 55.44 15.94
C GLY A 97 -25.82 56.81 15.99
N LYS A 98 -25.61 57.37 17.19
CA LYS A 98 -24.95 58.68 17.36
C LYS A 98 -23.63 58.51 18.13
N PRO A 99 -22.60 59.29 17.79
CA PRO A 99 -21.36 59.30 18.56
C PRO A 99 -21.61 59.86 19.95
N TRP A 100 -21.06 59.22 20.98
CA TRP A 100 -21.28 59.56 22.38
C TRP A 100 -20.07 60.30 22.94
N ARG A 101 -20.26 61.49 23.48
CA ARG A 101 -19.17 62.28 24.05
C ARG A 101 -18.68 61.70 25.38
N VAL A 102 -17.41 61.32 25.40
CA VAL A 102 -16.77 60.68 26.56
C VAL A 102 -15.39 61.29 26.86
N ARG A 103 -14.97 61.19 28.11
CA ARG A 103 -13.60 61.50 28.57
C ARG A 103 -12.84 60.20 28.85
N CYS A 104 -11.63 60.07 28.31
CA CYS A 104 -10.77 58.93 28.61
C CYS A 104 -10.14 59.07 29.99
N LEU A 105 -10.23 58.03 30.83
CA LEU A 105 -9.63 58.04 32.17
C LEU A 105 -8.09 57.97 32.15
N LYS A 106 -7.49 57.46 31.06
CA LYS A 106 -6.01 57.32 30.93
C LYS A 106 -5.34 58.62 30.49
N CYS A 107 -5.77 59.21 29.37
CA CYS A 107 -5.15 60.42 28.82
C CYS A 107 -5.91 61.72 29.13
N LYS A 108 -7.04 61.65 29.84
CA LYS A 108 -7.93 62.78 30.17
C LYS A 108 -8.53 63.53 28.98
N LYS A 109 -8.18 63.17 27.73
CA LYS A 109 -8.72 63.78 26.50
C LYS A 109 -10.15 63.32 26.22
N GLU A 110 -10.91 64.23 25.61
CA GLU A 110 -12.30 64.00 25.21
C GLU A 110 -12.38 63.45 23.79
N SER A 111 -13.36 62.58 23.54
CA SER A 111 -13.59 62.00 22.22
C SER A 111 -15.07 61.66 22.03
N LYS A 112 -15.47 61.41 20.79
CA LYS A 112 -16.86 61.08 20.42
C LYS A 112 -16.97 59.71 19.74
N PRO A 113 -16.64 58.59 20.41
CA PRO A 113 -16.72 57.25 19.83
C PRO A 113 -18.17 56.81 19.65
N HIS A 114 -18.37 55.87 18.73
CA HIS A 114 -19.63 55.17 18.59
C HIS A 114 -19.69 53.99 19.58
N LEU A 115 -20.82 53.76 20.26
CA LEU A 115 -20.92 52.70 21.28
C LEU A 115 -20.67 51.30 20.71
N SER A 116 -21.07 51.05 19.45
CA SER A 116 -20.78 49.78 18.75
C SER A 116 -19.27 49.53 18.60
N SER A 117 -18.49 50.56 18.30
CA SER A 117 -17.03 50.45 18.17
C SER A 117 -16.37 50.15 19.52
N VAL A 118 -16.87 50.75 20.60
CA VAL A 118 -16.39 50.48 21.96
C VAL A 118 -16.73 49.04 22.40
N LYS A 119 -17.93 48.54 22.07
CA LYS A 119 -18.30 47.13 22.29
C LYS A 119 -17.36 46.16 21.56
N ASN A 120 -16.92 46.53 20.36
CA ASN A 120 -16.00 45.74 19.54
C ASN A 120 -14.51 45.91 19.95
N GLY A 121 -14.23 46.51 21.12
CA GLY A 121 -12.88 46.58 21.69
C GLY A 121 -12.08 47.81 21.28
N SER A 122 -12.69 48.83 20.67
CA SER A 122 -11.99 50.08 20.35
C SER A 122 -11.62 50.84 21.64
N SER A 123 -10.34 51.19 21.79
CA SER A 123 -9.82 51.99 22.89
C SER A 123 -9.71 53.48 22.51
N CYS A 124 -9.26 54.33 23.44
CA CYS A 124 -9.07 55.75 23.18
C CYS A 124 -8.11 55.98 22.00
N GLY A 125 -8.60 56.65 20.95
CA GLY A 125 -7.82 56.93 19.74
C GLY A 125 -6.54 57.73 19.98
N TYR A 126 -6.50 58.57 21.03
CA TYR A 126 -5.27 59.27 21.45
C TYR A 126 -4.26 58.33 22.11
N CYS A 127 -4.70 57.46 23.02
CA CYS A 127 -3.83 56.45 23.63
C CYS A 127 -3.33 55.42 22.62
N ALA A 128 -4.15 55.10 21.62
CA ALA A 128 -3.81 54.18 20.53
C ALA A 128 -2.96 54.82 19.42
N GLY A 129 -2.67 56.13 19.48
CA GLY A 129 -1.90 56.84 18.46
C GLY A 129 -2.60 56.99 17.10
N ILE A 130 -3.90 56.75 17.04
CA ILE A 130 -4.74 56.87 15.85
C ILE A 130 -5.15 58.34 15.65
N THR A 131 -5.53 58.99 16.74
CA THR A 131 -5.85 60.42 16.77
C THR A 131 -4.63 61.18 17.30
N ILE A 132 -4.11 62.10 16.51
CA ILE A 132 -2.86 62.83 16.80
C ILE A 132 -3.20 64.31 16.90
N ASP A 133 -2.65 64.96 17.92
CA ASP A 133 -2.80 66.39 18.14
C ASP A 133 -1.97 67.19 17.13
N GLU A 134 -2.49 68.30 16.60
CA GLU A 134 -1.75 69.14 15.66
C GLU A 134 -0.39 69.57 16.23
N SER A 135 -0.32 69.84 17.54
CA SER A 135 0.93 70.23 18.21
C SER A 135 2.01 69.14 18.11
N ASP A 136 1.62 67.87 18.20
CA ASP A 136 2.53 66.73 18.09
C ASP A 136 2.98 66.51 16.63
N VAL A 137 2.06 66.67 15.67
CA VAL A 137 2.38 66.62 14.23
C VAL A 137 3.41 67.69 13.87
N ARG A 138 3.24 68.93 14.36
CA ARG A 138 4.19 70.04 14.12
C ARG A 138 5.59 69.73 14.65
N LYS A 139 5.71 69.14 15.85
CA LYS A 139 7.01 68.74 16.42
C LYS A 139 7.74 67.74 15.52
N ILE A 140 7.01 66.76 14.99
CA ILE A 140 7.58 65.74 14.09
C ILE A 140 8.07 66.37 12.77
N TYR A 141 7.29 67.26 12.17
CA TYR A 141 7.72 67.99 10.96
C TYR A 141 8.95 68.85 11.21
N LYS A 142 9.01 69.58 12.33
CA LYS A 142 10.19 70.39 12.70
C LYS A 142 11.44 69.52 12.90
N LYS A 143 11.31 68.36 13.56
CA LYS A 143 12.42 67.39 13.72
C LYS A 143 12.92 66.85 12.38
N ALA A 144 12.03 66.67 11.41
CA ALA A 144 12.38 66.26 10.04
C ALA A 144 12.89 67.43 9.16
N GLY A 145 13.09 68.62 9.71
CA GLY A 145 13.60 69.78 8.99
C GLY A 145 12.57 70.53 8.15
N PHE A 146 11.27 70.33 8.39
CA PHE A 146 10.18 71.02 7.69
C PHE A 146 9.41 71.95 8.63
N GLU A 147 9.15 73.17 8.18
CA GLU A 147 8.33 74.18 8.87
C GLU A 147 6.92 74.22 8.25
N PRO A 148 5.88 73.75 8.97
CA PRO A 148 4.52 73.72 8.43
C PRO A 148 3.87 75.10 8.34
N ILE A 149 3.22 75.39 7.22
CA ILE A 149 2.54 76.66 6.90
C ILE A 149 1.02 76.43 6.95
N GLY A 150 0.31 77.24 7.74
CA GLY A 150 -1.14 77.12 7.92
C GLY A 150 -1.57 75.99 8.88
N LYS A 151 -2.87 75.83 9.12
CA LYS A 151 -3.45 74.82 10.02
C LYS A 151 -3.24 73.40 9.50
N TYR A 152 -3.18 72.41 10.39
CA TYR A 152 -3.04 71.00 9.98
C TYR A 152 -4.31 70.50 9.26
N PRO A 153 -4.21 69.85 8.09
CA PRO A 153 -5.37 69.36 7.33
C PRO A 153 -6.19 68.24 8.00
N GLY A 154 -5.85 67.84 9.22
CA GLY A 154 -6.60 66.83 9.99
C GLY A 154 -6.44 65.38 9.53
N SER A 155 -5.60 65.11 8.52
CA SER A 155 -5.41 63.76 7.98
C SER A 155 -3.94 63.47 7.66
N THR A 156 -3.51 62.25 8.01
CA THR A 156 -2.12 61.81 7.79
C THR A 156 -1.75 61.62 6.32
N LYS A 157 -2.76 61.52 5.44
CA LYS A 157 -2.62 61.28 4.00
C LYS A 157 -2.75 62.54 3.14
N ILE A 158 -3.27 63.63 3.71
CA ILE A 158 -3.41 64.90 2.99
C ILE A 158 -2.06 65.62 3.00
N LEU A 159 -1.75 66.28 1.88
CA LEU A 159 -0.53 67.06 1.71
C LEU A 159 -0.60 68.30 2.61
N TRP A 160 0.43 68.52 3.42
CA TRP A 160 0.52 69.71 4.26
C TRP A 160 1.66 70.60 3.78
N LYS A 161 1.34 71.85 3.45
CA LYS A 161 2.28 72.82 2.90
C LYS A 161 3.36 73.15 3.93
N THR A 162 4.62 72.91 3.60
CA THR A 162 5.76 73.14 4.48
C THR A 162 6.95 73.76 3.76
N LYS A 163 7.83 74.45 4.50
CA LYS A 163 9.11 74.97 4.02
C LYS A 163 10.24 74.09 4.55
N HIS A 164 11.12 73.58 3.69
CA HIS A 164 12.26 72.77 4.16
C HIS A 164 13.39 73.69 4.62
N LYS A 165 13.84 73.55 5.88
CA LYS A 165 14.82 74.44 6.51
C LYS A 165 16.19 74.41 5.84
N LYS A 166 16.62 73.26 5.31
CA LYS A 166 17.95 73.12 4.67
C LYS A 166 18.04 73.71 3.26
N CYS A 167 17.01 73.54 2.42
CA CYS A 167 17.05 73.99 1.02
C CYS A 167 16.10 75.16 0.70
N GLY A 168 15.31 75.63 1.66
CA GLY A 168 14.39 76.76 1.50
C GLY A 168 13.15 76.49 0.64
N VAL A 169 13.11 75.39 -0.12
CA VAL A 169 12.00 75.06 -1.03
C VAL A 169 10.73 74.74 -0.26
N THR A 170 9.61 75.30 -0.75
CA THR A 170 8.28 74.96 -0.26
C THR A 170 7.83 73.64 -0.90
N SER A 171 7.51 72.66 -0.09
CA SER A 171 7.03 71.34 -0.51
C SER A 171 5.84 70.95 0.34
N SER A 172 5.01 70.01 -0.13
CA SER A 172 3.82 69.62 0.62
C SER A 172 3.83 68.12 0.94
N PRO A 173 4.75 67.62 1.80
CA PRO A 173 4.79 66.20 2.13
C PRO A 173 3.61 65.81 3.05
N THR A 174 3.17 64.55 2.94
CA THR A 174 2.15 63.99 3.82
C THR A 174 2.76 63.62 5.17
N PHE A 175 1.98 63.72 6.26
CA PHE A 175 2.48 63.35 7.58
C PHE A 175 2.86 61.87 7.66
N ALA A 176 2.13 61.00 6.95
CA ALA A 176 2.45 59.58 6.84
C ALA A 176 3.83 59.34 6.22
N SER A 177 4.26 60.17 5.26
CA SER A 177 5.60 60.09 4.66
C SER A 177 6.68 60.57 5.63
N ILE A 178 6.47 61.72 6.28
CA ILE A 178 7.43 62.30 7.24
C ILE A 178 7.61 61.38 8.45
N ARG A 179 6.53 60.79 8.98
CA ARG A 179 6.57 59.85 10.10
C ARG A 179 7.38 58.58 9.80
N LYS A 180 7.49 58.19 8.52
CA LYS A 180 8.32 57.06 8.06
C LYS A 180 9.77 57.45 7.74
N GLY A 181 10.18 58.70 8.02
CA GLY A 181 11.52 59.20 7.70
C GLY A 181 11.69 59.74 6.28
N GLY A 182 10.61 60.01 5.54
CA GLY A 182 10.69 60.61 4.22
C GLY A 182 11.29 62.02 4.25
N GLY A 183 12.30 62.28 3.41
CA GLY A 183 13.01 63.57 3.34
C GLY A 183 12.53 64.49 2.21
N CYS A 184 13.23 65.62 2.03
CA CYS A 184 12.96 66.57 0.96
C CYS A 184 13.36 65.98 -0.40
N ARG A 185 12.38 65.86 -1.33
CA ARG A 185 12.57 65.27 -2.67
C ARG A 185 13.62 65.98 -3.52
N THR A 186 13.83 67.28 -3.27
CA THR A 186 14.85 68.09 -3.94
C THR A 186 16.25 67.76 -3.43
N CYS A 187 16.42 67.60 -2.11
CA CYS A 187 17.68 67.18 -1.51
C CYS A 187 18.01 65.70 -1.78
N SER A 188 17.00 64.87 -2.05
CA SER A 188 17.18 63.46 -2.44
C SER A 188 17.33 63.23 -3.96
N GLY A 189 17.51 64.29 -4.76
CA GLY A 189 17.88 64.19 -6.18
C GLY A 189 16.78 63.68 -7.13
N THR A 190 15.50 63.87 -6.82
CA THR A 190 14.38 63.23 -7.55
C THR A 190 13.61 64.14 -8.53
N LEU A 191 14.25 65.13 -9.19
CA LEU A 191 13.82 65.88 -10.40
C LEU A 191 14.94 66.89 -10.76
N LEU A 192 15.48 67.11 -11.96
CA LEU A 192 15.21 66.78 -13.38
C LEU A 192 16.49 66.21 -14.01
N VAL A 193 16.41 65.11 -14.76
CA VAL A 193 17.52 64.69 -15.65
C VAL A 193 17.37 65.42 -16.97
N THR A 194 18.38 66.17 -17.39
CA THR A 194 18.37 66.88 -18.69
C THR A 194 18.44 65.88 -19.86
N PRO A 195 17.84 66.18 -21.03
CA PRO A 195 17.93 65.33 -22.22
C PRO A 195 19.36 64.92 -22.60
N LEU A 196 20.33 65.82 -22.41
CA LEU A 196 21.75 65.58 -22.66
C LEU A 196 22.34 64.53 -21.71
N ALA A 197 22.06 64.64 -20.41
CA ALA A 197 22.50 63.67 -19.42
C ALA A 197 21.86 62.29 -19.69
N ALA A 198 20.59 62.26 -20.09
CA ALA A 198 19.89 61.04 -20.46
C ALA A 198 20.51 60.35 -21.69
N ARG A 199 20.82 61.12 -22.74
CA ARG A 199 21.44 60.60 -23.96
C ARG A 199 22.83 60.03 -23.70
N LYS A 200 23.65 60.70 -22.88
CA LYS A 200 24.99 60.23 -22.51
C LYS A 200 24.94 58.86 -21.80
N LEU A 201 23.97 58.66 -20.91
CA LEU A 201 23.77 57.38 -20.22
C LEU A 201 23.38 56.25 -21.19
N PHE A 202 22.49 56.52 -22.15
CA PHE A 202 22.06 55.52 -23.14
C PHE A 202 23.23 55.11 -24.05
N LEU A 203 24.00 56.08 -24.55
CA LEU A 203 25.18 55.80 -25.39
C LEU A 203 26.25 55.02 -24.63
N LYS A 204 26.53 55.37 -23.36
CA LYS A 204 27.44 54.59 -22.49
C LYS A 204 27.01 53.13 -22.38
N ASN A 205 25.71 52.88 -22.40
CA ASN A 205 25.11 51.54 -22.35
C ASN A 205 24.80 50.96 -23.73
N LYS A 206 25.48 51.39 -24.81
CA LYS A 206 25.34 50.85 -26.17
C LYS A 206 23.90 50.91 -26.72
N LEU A 207 23.17 51.95 -26.34
CA LEU A 207 21.82 52.25 -26.82
C LEU A 207 21.84 53.65 -27.43
N GLU A 208 21.48 53.77 -28.70
CA GLU A 208 21.42 55.04 -29.41
C GLU A 208 19.96 55.51 -29.51
N PRO A 209 19.55 56.55 -28.79
CA PRO A 209 18.18 57.05 -28.88
C PRO A 209 17.87 57.64 -30.26
N ILE A 210 16.72 57.28 -30.82
CA ILE A 210 16.27 57.73 -32.16
C ILE A 210 15.16 58.79 -32.11
N GLU A 211 14.59 59.02 -30.93
CA GLU A 211 13.52 60.00 -30.71
C GLU A 211 13.92 60.98 -29.58
N PRO A 212 13.29 62.18 -29.48
CA PRO A 212 13.54 63.12 -28.39
C PRO A 212 13.25 62.53 -27.00
N TYR A 213 14.04 62.93 -25.99
CA TYR A 213 13.84 62.51 -24.60
C TYR A 213 12.61 63.20 -23.99
N LYS A 214 11.73 62.42 -23.35
CA LYS A 214 10.51 62.93 -22.69
C LYS A 214 10.69 63.06 -21.19
N ASP A 215 10.81 61.94 -20.50
CA ASP A 215 10.92 61.86 -19.04
C ASP A 215 11.59 60.53 -18.62
N THR A 216 11.78 60.33 -17.30
CA THR A 216 12.53 59.18 -16.77
C THR A 216 11.79 57.83 -16.81
N GLN A 217 10.46 57.85 -16.95
CA GLN A 217 9.58 56.70 -16.84
C GLN A 217 9.05 56.24 -18.21
N SER A 218 9.02 57.14 -19.19
CA SER A 218 8.60 56.85 -20.56
C SER A 218 9.61 55.92 -21.26
N PRO A 219 9.13 54.88 -21.98
CA PRO A 219 9.98 54.06 -22.86
C PRO A 219 10.64 54.92 -23.94
N TRP A 220 11.97 54.87 -24.04
CA TRP A 220 12.73 55.69 -24.98
C TRP A 220 13.25 54.85 -26.14
N LYS A 221 12.65 55.01 -27.33
CA LYS A 221 13.03 54.23 -28.51
C LYS A 221 14.50 54.50 -28.87
N SER A 222 15.25 53.41 -28.96
CA SER A 222 16.69 53.42 -29.16
C SER A 222 17.13 52.24 -30.02
N LYS A 223 18.14 52.44 -30.87
CA LYS A 223 18.83 51.38 -31.59
C LYS A 223 19.87 50.73 -30.67
N CYS A 224 19.85 49.41 -30.53
CA CYS A 224 20.88 48.69 -29.81
C CYS A 224 22.15 48.59 -30.68
N LEU A 225 23.27 49.12 -30.20
CA LEU A 225 24.54 49.09 -30.96
C LEU A 225 25.20 47.71 -30.97
N VAL A 226 24.73 46.76 -30.13
CA VAL A 226 25.22 45.37 -30.11
C VAL A 226 24.49 44.48 -31.14
N THR A 227 23.17 44.62 -31.26
CA THR A 227 22.33 43.75 -32.12
C THR A 227 21.77 44.46 -33.34
N GLY A 228 21.93 45.79 -33.45
CA GLY A 228 21.32 46.64 -34.49
C GLY A 228 19.80 46.80 -34.39
N LYS A 229 19.11 46.05 -33.53
CA LYS A 229 17.65 46.05 -33.41
C LYS A 229 17.13 47.23 -32.57
N ILE A 230 15.90 47.68 -32.86
CA ILE A 230 15.22 48.76 -32.13
C ILE A 230 14.61 48.21 -30.82
N VAL A 231 14.86 48.90 -29.71
CA VAL A 231 14.35 48.62 -28.37
C VAL A 231 13.88 49.89 -27.67
N SER A 232 13.05 49.78 -26.64
CA SER A 232 12.49 50.96 -25.94
C SER A 232 12.60 50.84 -24.41
N PRO A 233 13.82 50.80 -23.84
CA PRO A 233 13.97 50.79 -22.38
C PRO A 233 13.68 52.18 -21.79
N THR A 234 13.33 52.22 -20.49
CA THR A 234 13.12 53.48 -19.76
C THR A 234 14.43 53.96 -19.14
N TYR A 235 14.58 55.26 -18.91
CA TYR A 235 15.80 55.83 -18.33
C TYR A 235 16.13 55.25 -16.95
N GLY A 236 15.14 55.12 -16.07
CA GLY A 236 15.35 54.51 -14.76
C GLY A 236 15.95 53.10 -14.86
N LYS A 237 15.44 52.27 -15.79
CA LYS A 237 15.96 50.90 -15.98
C LYS A 237 17.37 50.85 -16.55
N VAL A 238 17.72 51.79 -17.44
CA VAL A 238 19.09 51.88 -17.99
C VAL A 238 20.08 52.40 -16.93
N ARG A 239 19.64 53.33 -16.08
CA ARG A 239 20.45 53.83 -14.95
C ARG A 239 20.74 52.74 -13.93
N ASP A 240 19.71 52.01 -13.52
CA ASP A 240 19.81 51.08 -12.40
C ASP A 240 20.42 49.73 -12.83
N TYR A 241 20.25 49.32 -14.10
CA TYR A 241 20.63 47.99 -14.58
C TYR A 241 21.50 47.98 -15.86
N GLY A 242 21.94 49.15 -16.34
CA GLY A 242 22.85 49.26 -17.49
C GLY A 242 22.20 48.94 -18.85
N HIS A 243 22.82 48.05 -19.65
CA HIS A 243 22.36 47.73 -21.01
C HIS A 243 21.03 46.96 -21.02
N ARG A 244 19.99 47.55 -21.63
CA ARG A 244 18.62 47.00 -21.65
C ARG A 244 18.12 46.70 -23.06
N CYS A 245 18.78 45.79 -23.75
CA CYS A 245 18.26 45.22 -24.99
C CYS A 245 17.59 43.86 -24.75
N LYS A 246 16.32 43.74 -25.12
CA LYS A 246 15.52 42.50 -25.00
C LYS A 246 16.04 41.34 -25.87
N TYR A 247 16.80 41.66 -26.92
CA TYR A 247 17.43 40.69 -27.82
C TYR A 247 18.78 40.22 -27.29
N CYS A 248 19.61 41.13 -26.75
CA CYS A 248 20.88 40.76 -26.10
C CYS A 248 20.66 39.90 -24.84
N SER A 249 19.56 40.11 -24.11
CA SER A 249 19.24 39.32 -22.93
C SER A 249 18.66 37.92 -23.25
N GLY A 250 18.51 37.57 -24.54
CA GLY A 250 17.95 36.28 -24.98
C GLY A 250 16.45 36.07 -24.70
N ASN A 251 15.75 37.11 -24.22
CA ASN A 251 14.35 36.99 -23.74
C ASN A 251 13.33 37.03 -24.87
N VAL A 252 13.70 37.51 -26.06
CA VAL A 252 12.82 37.59 -27.23
C VAL A 252 13.52 36.94 -28.41
N THR A 253 12.87 35.95 -29.01
CA THR A 253 13.33 35.29 -30.24
C THR A 253 12.77 36.00 -31.45
N ASP A 254 13.64 36.30 -32.43
CA ASP A 254 13.22 36.87 -33.72
C ASP A 254 12.40 35.83 -34.52
N ALA A 255 11.44 36.29 -35.32
CA ALA A 255 10.60 35.42 -36.14
C ALA A 255 11.43 34.63 -37.16
N VAL A 256 12.50 35.25 -37.68
CA VAL A 256 13.43 34.61 -38.63
C VAL A 256 14.17 33.44 -37.97
N ASP A 257 14.76 33.67 -36.79
CA ASP A 257 15.46 32.64 -36.03
C ASP A 257 14.50 31.51 -35.61
N ALA A 258 13.27 31.86 -35.24
CA ALA A 258 12.26 30.89 -34.85
C ALA A 258 11.87 29.96 -36.02
N ILE A 259 11.73 30.50 -37.24
CA ILE A 259 11.45 29.71 -38.45
C ILE A 259 12.64 28.79 -38.78
N ALA A 260 13.87 29.29 -38.69
CA ALA A 260 15.08 28.51 -38.96
C ALA A 260 15.19 27.31 -38.01
N LEU A 261 14.93 27.51 -36.71
CA LEU A 261 14.93 26.44 -35.72
C LEU A 261 13.79 25.43 -35.96
N MET A 262 12.57 25.89 -36.26
CA MET A 262 11.46 25.00 -36.60
C MET A 262 11.80 24.11 -37.80
N LYS A 263 12.41 24.68 -38.84
CA LYS A 263 12.88 23.94 -40.03
C LYS A 263 13.93 22.90 -39.65
N LYS A 264 14.93 23.28 -38.84
CA LYS A 264 15.97 22.36 -38.33
C LYS A 264 15.38 21.21 -37.49
N ALA A 265 14.34 21.49 -36.71
CA ALA A 265 13.61 20.49 -35.92
C ALA A 265 12.64 19.63 -36.76
N GLY A 266 12.60 19.80 -38.08
CA GLY A 266 11.78 19.00 -38.99
C GLY A 266 10.34 19.48 -39.14
N PHE A 267 10.07 20.77 -38.96
CA PHE A 267 8.76 21.39 -39.13
C PHE A 267 8.76 22.48 -40.21
N LYS A 268 7.72 22.47 -41.07
CA LYS A 268 7.39 23.57 -41.98
C LYS A 268 6.29 24.42 -41.37
N THR A 269 6.58 25.68 -41.07
CA THR A 269 5.61 26.62 -40.49
C THR A 269 4.60 27.03 -41.57
N ILE A 270 3.32 27.13 -41.21
CA ILE A 270 2.22 27.48 -42.14
C ILE A 270 1.76 28.92 -41.88
N THR A 271 1.77 29.35 -40.62
CA THR A 271 1.38 30.71 -40.21
C THR A 271 2.61 31.52 -39.77
N PRO A 272 2.54 32.87 -39.72
CA PRO A 272 3.57 33.71 -39.12
C PRO A 272 3.84 33.36 -37.65
N PHE A 273 5.03 33.70 -37.13
CA PHE A 273 5.45 33.36 -35.76
C PHE A 273 4.55 34.03 -34.71
N PRO A 274 3.75 33.28 -33.93
CA PRO A 274 2.79 33.86 -32.98
C PRO A 274 3.42 34.19 -31.61
N GLY A 275 4.70 33.83 -31.40
CA GLY A 275 5.41 33.93 -30.11
C GLY A 275 5.76 32.57 -29.51
N GLY A 276 6.67 32.54 -28.54
CA GLY A 276 7.32 31.31 -28.04
C GLY A 276 6.38 30.25 -27.47
N GLN A 277 5.41 30.68 -26.66
CA GLN A 277 4.49 29.80 -25.93
C GLN A 277 3.15 29.56 -26.64
N LYS A 278 2.88 30.27 -27.75
CA LYS A 278 1.61 30.13 -28.47
C LYS A 278 1.67 28.93 -29.43
N PRO A 279 0.55 28.20 -29.63
CA PRO A 279 0.49 27.14 -30.63
C PRO A 279 0.79 27.70 -32.02
N TRP A 280 1.77 27.11 -32.71
CA TRP A 280 2.23 27.56 -34.02
C TRP A 280 1.93 26.51 -35.09
N LYS A 281 0.91 26.79 -35.92
CA LYS A 281 0.43 25.86 -36.95
C LYS A 281 1.55 25.49 -37.92
N SER A 282 1.94 24.22 -37.90
CA SER A 282 3.10 23.69 -38.59
C SER A 282 2.85 22.28 -39.14
N GLN A 283 3.52 21.92 -40.21
CA GLN A 283 3.52 20.58 -40.80
C GLN A 283 4.81 19.86 -40.41
N CYS A 284 4.71 18.62 -39.91
CA CYS A 284 5.89 17.80 -39.71
C CYS A 284 6.44 17.31 -41.06
N LEU A 285 7.74 17.50 -41.32
CA LEU A 285 8.38 17.07 -42.55
C LEU A 285 8.49 15.53 -42.65
N LYS A 286 8.55 14.82 -41.51
CA LYS A 286 8.66 13.35 -41.47
C LYS A 286 7.32 12.64 -41.74
N CYS A 287 6.26 12.99 -41.01
CA CYS A 287 4.96 12.32 -41.14
C CYS A 287 3.91 13.10 -41.94
N LYS A 288 4.25 14.29 -42.45
CA LYS A 288 3.38 15.20 -43.23
C LYS A 288 2.11 15.69 -42.51
N LYS A 289 1.86 15.29 -41.26
CA LYS A 289 0.70 15.71 -40.47
C LYS A 289 0.83 17.17 -40.02
N ILE A 290 -0.28 17.89 -40.05
CA ILE A 290 -0.39 19.28 -39.60
C ILE A 290 -0.87 19.31 -38.15
N PHE A 291 -0.18 20.06 -37.30
CA PHE A 291 -0.58 20.36 -35.92
C PHE A 291 0.09 21.64 -35.44
N SER A 292 -0.21 22.09 -34.22
CA SER A 292 0.30 23.36 -33.70
C SER A 292 1.24 23.14 -32.50
N PRO A 293 2.51 22.73 -32.70
CA PRO A 293 3.51 22.74 -31.62
C PRO A 293 3.75 24.17 -31.14
N ASN A 294 4.21 24.35 -29.89
CA ASN A 294 4.72 25.64 -29.44
C ASN A 294 6.25 25.70 -29.69
N PHE A 295 6.76 26.90 -29.97
CA PHE A 295 8.18 27.08 -30.33
C PHE A 295 9.11 26.74 -29.17
N THR A 296 8.77 27.11 -27.94
CA THR A 296 9.60 26.84 -26.76
C THR A 296 9.82 25.34 -26.54
N SER A 297 8.79 24.51 -26.74
CA SER A 297 8.86 23.04 -26.63
C SER A 297 9.74 22.45 -27.74
N VAL A 298 9.61 22.95 -28.97
CA VAL A 298 10.48 22.53 -30.07
C VAL A 298 11.94 22.93 -29.81
N LYS A 299 12.18 24.13 -29.27
CA LYS A 299 13.51 24.59 -28.83
C LYS A 299 14.11 23.69 -27.74
N MET A 300 13.29 23.15 -26.85
CA MET A 300 13.69 22.17 -25.83
C MET A 300 13.91 20.74 -26.37
N GLY A 301 13.73 20.52 -27.67
CA GLY A 301 13.98 19.23 -28.32
C GLY A 301 12.75 18.32 -28.43
N HIS A 302 11.55 18.80 -28.08
CA HIS A 302 10.34 18.01 -28.27
C HIS A 302 9.93 17.97 -29.76
N GLY A 303 9.92 16.76 -30.33
CA GLY A 303 9.60 16.52 -31.73
C GLY A 303 8.10 16.38 -32.03
N CYS A 304 7.79 15.83 -33.20
CA CYS A 304 6.39 15.65 -33.62
C CYS A 304 5.69 14.59 -32.77
N LYS A 305 4.60 14.98 -32.10
CA LYS A 305 3.78 14.10 -31.23
C LYS A 305 3.23 12.83 -31.92
N TYR A 306 3.11 12.84 -33.25
CA TYR A 306 2.68 11.67 -34.02
C TYR A 306 3.86 10.74 -34.34
N CYS A 307 5.03 11.31 -34.63
CA CYS A 307 6.25 10.52 -34.86
C CYS A 307 6.73 9.83 -33.58
N THR A 308 6.53 10.47 -32.43
CA THR A 308 6.83 9.90 -31.10
C THR A 308 5.69 9.02 -30.55
N GLN A 309 4.62 8.82 -31.32
CA GLN A 309 3.42 8.06 -30.94
C GLN A 309 2.73 8.55 -29.65
N SER A 310 3.03 9.76 -29.20
CA SER A 310 2.42 10.39 -28.02
C SER A 310 0.98 10.83 -28.28
N ALA A 311 0.61 11.05 -29.55
CA ALA A 311 -0.77 11.23 -29.99
C ALA A 311 -1.13 10.21 -31.07
N VAL A 312 -2.31 9.59 -30.96
CA VAL A 312 -2.82 8.64 -31.97
C VAL A 312 -3.81 9.32 -32.88
N ASP A 313 -3.70 9.06 -34.18
CA ASP A 313 -4.66 9.48 -35.18
C ASP A 313 -5.97 8.71 -35.03
N PRO A 314 -7.15 9.34 -35.19
CA PRO A 314 -8.42 8.63 -35.18
C PRO A 314 -8.48 7.44 -36.14
N LYS A 315 -7.86 7.53 -37.33
CA LYS A 315 -7.83 6.42 -38.30
C LYS A 315 -6.97 5.26 -37.80
N ASP A 316 -5.78 5.58 -37.27
CA ASP A 316 -4.85 4.59 -36.70
C ASP A 316 -5.47 3.88 -35.48
N ALA A 317 -6.22 4.63 -34.66
CA ALA A 317 -6.93 4.08 -33.50
C ALA A 317 -8.03 3.08 -33.91
N VAL A 318 -8.84 3.40 -34.93
CA VAL A 318 -9.87 2.50 -35.45
C VAL A 318 -9.25 1.23 -36.04
N ALA A 319 -8.18 1.36 -36.83
CA ALA A 319 -7.47 0.22 -37.39
C ALA A 319 -6.89 -0.70 -36.29
N ALA A 320 -6.28 -0.13 -35.26
CA ALA A 320 -5.77 -0.86 -34.11
C ALA A 320 -6.88 -1.61 -33.35
N MET A 321 -8.05 -0.98 -33.15
CA MET A 321 -9.20 -1.61 -32.50
C MET A 321 -9.79 -2.76 -33.34
N LYS A 322 -9.85 -2.59 -34.67
CA LYS A 322 -10.27 -3.65 -35.60
C LYS A 322 -9.33 -4.86 -35.53
N LYS A 323 -8.01 -4.64 -35.56
CA LYS A 323 -7.00 -5.70 -35.42
C LYS A 323 -7.13 -6.48 -34.10
N ARG A 324 -7.63 -5.83 -33.04
CA ARG A 324 -7.88 -6.44 -31.73
C ARG A 324 -9.24 -7.17 -31.61
N GLY A 325 -10.00 -7.24 -32.71
CA GLY A 325 -11.29 -7.92 -32.73
C GLY A 325 -12.46 -7.06 -32.25
N PHE A 326 -12.37 -5.74 -32.36
CA PHE A 326 -13.47 -4.82 -32.03
C PHE A 326 -13.98 -4.07 -33.26
N LYS A 327 -15.31 -3.92 -33.34
CA LYS A 327 -15.97 -2.94 -34.21
C LYS A 327 -16.26 -1.69 -33.38
N THR A 328 -15.68 -0.56 -33.75
CA THR A 328 -15.89 0.72 -33.05
C THR A 328 -17.29 1.26 -33.36
N ILE A 329 -17.95 1.83 -32.36
CA ILE A 329 -19.27 2.47 -32.49
C ILE A 329 -19.03 3.97 -32.34
N GLY A 330 -19.12 4.71 -33.45
CA GLY A 330 -18.74 6.12 -33.50
C GLY A 330 -17.23 6.36 -33.68
N GLY A 331 -16.85 7.64 -33.79
CA GLY A 331 -15.46 8.08 -33.97
C GLY A 331 -14.62 7.92 -32.70
N TYR A 332 -13.29 8.03 -32.83
CA TYR A 332 -12.37 7.96 -31.69
C TYR A 332 -12.57 9.17 -30.75
N PRO A 333 -13.01 8.95 -29.49
CA PRO A 333 -13.36 10.06 -28.59
C PRO A 333 -12.14 10.69 -27.89
N GLY A 334 -10.95 10.15 -28.09
CA GLY A 334 -9.71 10.57 -27.45
C GLY A 334 -9.18 9.57 -26.41
N ALA A 335 -7.93 9.79 -25.96
CA ALA A 335 -7.17 8.80 -25.19
C ALA A 335 -7.77 8.40 -23.85
N THR A 336 -8.38 9.37 -23.15
CA THR A 336 -8.88 9.23 -21.78
C THR A 336 -10.38 8.98 -21.70
N LYS A 337 -11.11 9.07 -22.82
CA LYS A 337 -12.57 8.91 -22.85
C LYS A 337 -12.95 7.46 -23.14
N PRO A 338 -14.05 6.95 -22.54
CA PRO A 338 -14.60 5.65 -22.92
C PRO A 338 -15.02 5.65 -24.40
N TRP A 339 -14.70 4.58 -25.11
CA TRP A 339 -15.03 4.36 -26.50
C TRP A 339 -15.93 3.13 -26.64
N ALA A 340 -17.14 3.35 -27.15
CA ALA A 340 -18.10 2.31 -27.39
C ALA A 340 -17.61 1.35 -28.49
N VAL A 341 -17.63 0.05 -28.19
CA VAL A 341 -17.19 -1.00 -29.10
C VAL A 341 -18.12 -2.20 -29.06
N GLN A 342 -18.13 -2.96 -30.15
CA GLN A 342 -18.72 -4.28 -30.24
C GLN A 342 -17.61 -5.32 -30.44
N CYS A 343 -17.55 -6.35 -29.58
CA CYS A 343 -16.63 -7.46 -29.78
C CYS A 343 -17.03 -8.28 -31.01
N LEU A 344 -16.11 -8.53 -31.94
CA LEU A 344 -16.37 -9.33 -33.14
C LEU A 344 -16.62 -10.81 -32.83
N LYS A 345 -16.03 -11.33 -31.73
CA LYS A 345 -16.16 -12.73 -31.28
C LYS A 345 -17.47 -13.00 -30.55
N CYS A 346 -17.77 -12.28 -29.47
CA CYS A 346 -18.99 -12.52 -28.66
C CYS A 346 -20.17 -11.60 -28.99
N LYS A 347 -20.01 -10.68 -29.95
CA LYS A 347 -21.02 -9.69 -30.40
C LYS A 347 -21.55 -8.71 -29.34
N LYS A 348 -21.11 -8.81 -28.07
CA LYS A 348 -21.49 -7.90 -26.98
C LYS A 348 -20.94 -6.49 -27.21
N LYS A 349 -21.76 -5.48 -26.90
CA LYS A 349 -21.42 -4.05 -26.93
C LYS A 349 -21.00 -3.57 -25.54
N PHE A 350 -19.95 -2.78 -25.44
CA PHE A 350 -19.48 -2.18 -24.18
C PHE A 350 -18.47 -1.07 -24.44
N ASP A 351 -18.16 -0.29 -23.40
CA ASP A 351 -17.15 0.76 -23.48
C ASP A 351 -15.77 0.28 -23.04
N THR A 352 -14.74 0.71 -23.76
CA THR A 352 -13.34 0.47 -23.42
C THR A 352 -12.51 1.73 -23.67
N THR A 353 -11.34 1.85 -23.06
CA THR A 353 -10.44 2.99 -23.26
C THR A 353 -9.37 2.67 -24.30
N PHE A 354 -8.84 3.68 -24.99
CA PHE A 354 -7.75 3.51 -25.95
C PHE A 354 -6.76 4.67 -25.81
N HIS A 355 -5.75 4.47 -24.97
CA HIS A 355 -4.80 5.52 -24.61
C HIS A 355 -3.68 5.68 -25.64
N SER A 356 -3.29 4.58 -26.28
CA SER A 356 -2.18 4.53 -27.24
C SER A 356 -2.25 3.29 -28.13
N LEU A 357 -1.43 3.25 -29.18
CA LEU A 357 -1.25 2.06 -30.03
C LEU A 357 -0.75 0.83 -29.24
N ASN A 358 -0.12 1.03 -28.08
CA ASN A 358 0.34 -0.03 -27.18
C ASN A 358 -0.74 -0.54 -26.21
N THR A 359 -1.91 0.08 -26.17
CA THR A 359 -3.00 -0.38 -25.28
C THR A 359 -3.34 -1.85 -25.58
N THR A 360 -3.39 -2.76 -24.61
CA THR A 360 -3.62 -4.20 -24.87
C THR A 360 -5.04 -4.66 -24.53
N ASN A 361 -5.99 -3.73 -24.53
CA ASN A 361 -7.36 -3.99 -24.08
C ASN A 361 -8.00 -5.13 -24.89
N ARG A 362 -8.53 -6.12 -24.17
CA ARG A 362 -9.23 -7.31 -24.68
C ARG A 362 -10.69 -7.26 -24.28
N CYS A 363 -11.53 -8.07 -24.93
CA CYS A 363 -12.95 -8.08 -24.62
C CYS A 363 -13.15 -8.56 -23.17
N LYS A 364 -13.72 -7.69 -22.32
CA LYS A 364 -13.93 -7.99 -20.90
C LYS A 364 -14.82 -9.21 -20.65
N TYR A 365 -15.72 -9.53 -21.59
CA TYR A 365 -16.56 -10.73 -21.51
C TYR A 365 -15.83 -11.99 -21.99
N CYS A 366 -15.11 -11.94 -23.12
CA CYS A 366 -14.35 -13.10 -23.60
C CYS A 366 -13.20 -13.48 -22.68
N PHE A 367 -12.64 -12.52 -21.94
CA PHE A 367 -11.58 -12.75 -20.98
C PHE A 367 -12.10 -13.03 -19.55
N GLY A 368 -13.44 -13.09 -19.37
CA GLY A 368 -14.06 -13.43 -18.08
C GLY A 368 -13.93 -12.38 -16.98
N VAL A 369 -13.61 -11.13 -17.33
CA VAL A 369 -13.51 -9.99 -16.40
C VAL A 369 -14.89 -9.44 -16.04
N ALA A 370 -15.81 -9.40 -17.01
CA ALA A 370 -17.21 -9.05 -16.81
C ALA A 370 -18.09 -10.25 -17.15
N LEU A 371 -19.03 -10.56 -16.27
CA LEU A 371 -19.96 -11.68 -16.40
C LEU A 371 -21.38 -11.14 -16.52
N ASP A 372 -22.17 -11.82 -17.34
CA ASP A 372 -23.58 -11.53 -17.57
C ASP A 372 -24.43 -12.56 -16.81
N LYS A 373 -25.62 -12.16 -16.36
CA LYS A 373 -26.49 -13.00 -15.53
C LYS A 373 -26.84 -14.32 -16.25
N VAL A 374 -27.06 -14.25 -17.56
CA VAL A 374 -27.33 -15.40 -18.43
C VAL A 374 -26.17 -16.40 -18.43
N ASP A 375 -24.93 -15.92 -18.49
CA ASP A 375 -23.73 -16.77 -18.51
C ASP A 375 -23.52 -17.48 -17.14
N ILE A 376 -23.88 -16.80 -16.05
CA ILE A 376 -23.83 -17.33 -14.68
C ILE A 376 -24.84 -18.47 -14.51
N ASP A 377 -26.09 -18.22 -14.89
CA ASP A 377 -27.18 -19.20 -14.73
C ASP A 377 -26.94 -20.46 -15.56
N ARG A 378 -26.46 -20.31 -16.81
CA ARG A 378 -26.05 -21.45 -17.66
C ARG A 378 -25.00 -22.31 -16.96
N ARG A 379 -23.95 -21.69 -16.42
CA ARG A 379 -22.86 -22.42 -15.77
C ARG A 379 -23.29 -23.12 -14.49
N LEU A 380 -24.15 -22.50 -13.70
CA LEU A 380 -24.73 -23.15 -12.51
C LEU A 380 -25.57 -24.38 -12.88
N LYS A 381 -26.37 -24.28 -13.95
CA LYS A 381 -27.18 -25.38 -14.46
C LYS A 381 -26.32 -26.57 -14.90
N GLU A 382 -25.25 -26.33 -15.67
CA GLU A 382 -24.26 -27.35 -16.07
C GLU A 382 -23.67 -28.08 -14.86
N LEU A 383 -23.31 -27.33 -13.81
CA LEU A 383 -22.69 -27.87 -12.60
C LEU A 383 -23.70 -28.45 -11.59
N LYS A 384 -25.01 -28.39 -11.88
CA LYS A 384 -26.10 -28.80 -10.99
C LYS A 384 -26.02 -28.10 -9.62
N LEU A 385 -25.80 -26.79 -9.63
CA LEU A 385 -25.74 -25.94 -8.44
C LEU A 385 -26.91 -24.95 -8.46
N LYS A 386 -27.55 -24.73 -7.31
CA LYS A 386 -28.63 -23.74 -7.13
C LYS A 386 -28.15 -22.62 -6.21
N PRO A 387 -28.34 -21.34 -6.56
CA PRO A 387 -27.94 -20.24 -5.70
C PRO A 387 -28.92 -20.09 -4.53
N LEU A 388 -28.37 -19.93 -3.32
CA LEU A 388 -29.14 -19.65 -2.10
C LEU A 388 -29.08 -18.16 -1.71
N ALA A 389 -28.23 -17.39 -2.37
CA ALA A 389 -28.07 -15.95 -2.19
C ALA A 389 -27.83 -15.28 -3.55
N ALA A 390 -28.07 -13.97 -3.62
CA ALA A 390 -27.75 -13.15 -4.79
C ALA A 390 -26.26 -13.27 -5.16
N PHE A 391 -25.93 -13.11 -6.44
CA PHE A 391 -24.56 -13.26 -6.93
C PHE A 391 -23.63 -12.18 -6.33
N PRO A 392 -22.64 -12.54 -5.51
CA PRO A 392 -21.83 -11.57 -4.75
C PRO A 392 -20.61 -11.05 -5.53
N GLY A 393 -20.44 -11.47 -6.79
CA GLY A 393 -19.28 -11.15 -7.62
C GLY A 393 -18.34 -12.34 -7.83
N ALA A 394 -17.46 -12.25 -8.85
CA ALA A 394 -16.75 -13.41 -9.39
C ALA A 394 -15.72 -14.05 -8.44
N ARG A 395 -15.14 -13.27 -7.53
CA ARG A 395 -14.08 -13.69 -6.60
C ARG A 395 -14.56 -13.81 -5.14
N VAL A 396 -15.84 -13.59 -4.88
CA VAL A 396 -16.42 -13.66 -3.55
C VAL A 396 -17.03 -15.06 -3.34
N PRO A 397 -16.86 -15.70 -2.16
CA PRO A 397 -17.50 -16.98 -1.86
C PRO A 397 -19.03 -16.89 -2.01
N TRP A 398 -19.61 -17.80 -2.79
CA TRP A 398 -21.04 -17.80 -3.11
C TRP A 398 -21.73 -19.03 -2.52
N LYS A 399 -22.72 -18.82 -1.65
CA LYS A 399 -23.52 -19.89 -1.04
C LYS A 399 -24.43 -20.54 -2.10
N LEU A 400 -24.11 -21.78 -2.44
CA LEU A 400 -24.83 -22.60 -3.43
C LEU A 400 -25.24 -23.94 -2.82
N GLU A 401 -26.40 -24.47 -3.18
CA GLU A 401 -26.81 -25.83 -2.88
C GLU A 401 -26.41 -26.75 -4.04
N CYS A 402 -25.73 -27.86 -3.73
CA CYS A 402 -25.46 -28.89 -4.73
C CYS A 402 -26.70 -29.76 -4.94
N LEU A 403 -27.27 -29.75 -6.14
CA LEU A 403 -28.47 -30.53 -6.45
C LEU A 403 -28.20 -32.05 -6.50
N ARG A 404 -26.93 -32.48 -6.55
CA ARG A 404 -26.54 -33.91 -6.54
C ARG A 404 -26.48 -34.51 -5.13
N CYS A 405 -25.90 -33.79 -4.17
CA CYS A 405 -25.69 -34.29 -2.80
C CYS A 405 -26.43 -33.50 -1.72
N LYS A 406 -27.21 -32.49 -2.11
CA LYS A 406 -27.99 -31.58 -1.25
C LYS A 406 -27.17 -30.78 -0.22
N ARG A 407 -25.84 -30.83 -0.30
CA ARG A 407 -24.95 -30.08 0.60
C ARG A 407 -24.75 -28.65 0.10
N ILE A 408 -24.63 -27.74 1.06
CA ILE A 408 -24.26 -26.34 0.82
C ILE A 408 -22.75 -26.25 0.55
N VAL A 409 -22.37 -25.56 -0.51
CA VAL A 409 -20.99 -25.27 -0.89
C VAL A 409 -20.80 -23.77 -1.08
N THR A 410 -19.57 -23.30 -0.89
CA THR A 410 -19.21 -21.87 -0.97
C THR A 410 -18.09 -21.56 -1.98
N PRO A 411 -18.16 -22.05 -3.24
CA PRO A 411 -17.14 -21.75 -4.24
C PRO A 411 -17.23 -20.28 -4.71
N THR A 412 -16.15 -19.76 -5.29
CA THR A 412 -16.20 -18.50 -6.06
C THR A 412 -16.58 -18.81 -7.51
N PHE A 413 -17.24 -17.88 -8.21
CA PHE A 413 -17.63 -18.14 -9.60
C PHE A 413 -16.43 -18.26 -10.54
N SER A 414 -15.34 -17.54 -10.27
CA SER A 414 -14.07 -17.68 -11.00
C SER A 414 -13.52 -19.11 -10.92
N HIS A 415 -13.78 -19.80 -9.80
CA HIS A 415 -13.40 -21.19 -9.60
C HIS A 415 -14.33 -22.16 -10.34
N LEU A 416 -15.61 -21.83 -10.48
CA LEU A 416 -16.60 -22.60 -11.24
C LEU A 416 -16.35 -22.55 -12.75
N THR A 417 -15.70 -21.50 -13.26
CA THR A 417 -15.38 -21.33 -14.68
C THR A 417 -14.08 -22.01 -15.12
N ARG A 418 -13.33 -22.63 -14.20
CA ARG A 418 -12.10 -23.34 -14.55
C ARG A 418 -12.43 -24.70 -15.21
N ASN A 419 -11.63 -25.10 -16.19
CA ASN A 419 -11.83 -26.31 -17.02
C ASN A 419 -10.93 -27.49 -16.62
N ASP A 420 -10.24 -27.39 -15.48
CA ASP A 420 -9.48 -28.46 -14.85
C ASP A 420 -10.41 -29.56 -14.33
N ARG A 421 -10.13 -30.82 -14.70
CA ARG A 421 -10.96 -32.02 -14.45
C ARG A 421 -11.40 -32.23 -12.99
N ASN A 422 -10.74 -31.58 -12.03
CA ASN A 422 -10.97 -31.75 -10.60
C ASN A 422 -11.43 -30.48 -9.86
N VAL A 423 -11.73 -29.38 -10.55
CA VAL A 423 -11.78 -28.08 -9.86
C VAL A 423 -13.10 -27.32 -9.99
N GLY A 424 -13.90 -27.57 -11.04
CA GLY A 424 -15.26 -27.04 -11.18
C GLY A 424 -16.35 -27.84 -10.44
N GLY A 425 -17.27 -27.17 -9.75
CA GLY A 425 -18.47 -27.79 -9.15
C GLY A 425 -18.38 -28.09 -7.64
N CYS A 426 -19.25 -28.99 -7.16
CA CYS A 426 -19.35 -29.32 -5.73
C CYS A 426 -18.12 -30.09 -5.22
N SER A 427 -17.45 -29.54 -4.19
CA SER A 427 -16.26 -30.12 -3.57
C SER A 427 -16.46 -31.49 -2.94
N PHE A 428 -17.68 -31.81 -2.52
CA PHE A 428 -18.03 -33.10 -1.93
C PHE A 428 -18.25 -34.17 -3.00
N CYS A 429 -19.00 -33.86 -4.06
CA CYS A 429 -19.20 -34.77 -5.19
C CYS A 429 -17.89 -35.08 -5.92
N SER A 430 -16.97 -34.11 -5.99
CA SER A 430 -15.63 -34.29 -6.55
C SER A 430 -14.65 -34.98 -5.59
N ARG A 431 -15.10 -35.50 -4.44
CA ARG A 431 -14.29 -36.16 -3.38
C ARG A 431 -13.09 -35.35 -2.88
N ARG A 432 -13.09 -34.03 -3.07
CA ARG A 432 -12.03 -33.12 -2.57
C ARG A 432 -12.21 -32.82 -1.10
N ARG A 433 -13.46 -32.68 -0.67
CA ARG A 433 -13.84 -32.56 0.74
C ARG A 433 -14.71 -33.75 1.12
N ILE A 434 -14.54 -34.22 2.35
CA ILE A 434 -15.35 -35.28 2.96
C ILE A 434 -16.08 -34.64 4.15
N HIS A 435 -17.34 -35.01 4.34
CA HIS A 435 -18.13 -34.56 5.49
C HIS A 435 -17.72 -35.32 6.75
N MET A 436 -17.87 -34.72 7.94
CA MET A 436 -17.48 -35.39 9.20
C MET A 436 -18.15 -36.76 9.35
N ASP A 437 -19.43 -36.90 9.02
CA ASP A 437 -20.14 -38.19 9.10
C ASP A 437 -19.53 -39.27 8.19
N ASP A 438 -19.06 -38.87 7.00
CA ASP A 438 -18.43 -39.79 6.06
C ASP A 438 -17.03 -40.22 6.57
N ILE A 439 -16.32 -39.32 7.28
CA ILE A 439 -15.06 -39.61 7.97
C ILE A 439 -15.30 -40.64 9.08
N VAL A 440 -16.30 -40.43 9.95
CA VAL A 440 -16.62 -41.33 11.06
C VAL A 440 -17.00 -42.73 10.53
N LYS A 441 -17.78 -42.81 9.45
CA LYS A 441 -18.09 -44.07 8.77
C LYS A 441 -16.83 -44.78 8.24
N LEU A 442 -15.88 -44.04 7.66
CA LEU A 442 -14.61 -44.60 7.21
C LEU A 442 -13.76 -45.14 8.37
N MET A 443 -13.69 -44.41 9.49
CA MET A 443 -13.00 -44.85 10.71
C MET A 443 -13.59 -46.17 11.22
N ALA A 444 -14.92 -46.25 11.33
CA ALA A 444 -15.62 -47.46 11.76
C ALA A 444 -15.35 -48.67 10.84
N ARG A 445 -15.36 -48.47 9.52
CA ARG A 445 -15.00 -49.52 8.54
C ARG A 445 -13.58 -50.04 8.73
N LYS A 446 -12.63 -49.16 9.07
CA LYS A 446 -11.23 -49.51 9.38
C LYS A 446 -11.03 -50.02 10.81
N LYS A 447 -12.13 -50.28 11.55
CA LYS A 447 -12.14 -50.77 12.94
C LYS A 447 -11.41 -49.82 13.89
N LEU A 448 -11.61 -48.51 13.71
CA LEU A 448 -11.06 -47.44 14.54
C LEU A 448 -12.19 -46.64 15.18
N LYS A 449 -12.02 -46.31 16.47
CA LYS A 449 -12.88 -45.36 17.19
C LYS A 449 -12.08 -44.09 17.49
N PRO A 450 -12.44 -42.93 16.93
CA PRO A 450 -11.73 -41.68 17.24
C PRO A 450 -11.97 -41.31 18.71
N ILE A 451 -10.90 -40.89 19.41
CA ILE A 451 -10.95 -40.43 20.81
C ILE A 451 -10.59 -38.94 20.89
N GLY A 452 -9.60 -38.51 20.11
CA GLY A 452 -9.13 -37.12 20.12
C GLY A 452 -9.87 -36.19 19.16
N VAL A 453 -9.53 -34.90 19.23
CA VAL A 453 -10.06 -33.86 18.33
C VAL A 453 -9.51 -34.05 16.92
N TYR A 454 -10.39 -34.00 15.92
CA TYR A 454 -10.00 -34.00 14.51
C TYR A 454 -9.53 -32.62 14.09
N VAL A 455 -8.31 -32.54 13.55
CA VAL A 455 -7.71 -31.28 13.06
C VAL A 455 -7.85 -31.16 11.54
N ASN A 456 -7.20 -32.05 10.79
CA ASN A 456 -7.25 -32.10 9.33
C ASN A 456 -6.85 -33.50 8.82
N SER A 457 -6.88 -33.71 7.50
CA SER A 457 -6.68 -35.05 6.92
C SER A 457 -5.26 -35.61 7.04
N ASN A 458 -4.26 -34.73 7.17
CA ASN A 458 -2.84 -35.10 7.16
C ASN A 458 -2.27 -35.17 8.57
N SER A 459 -2.98 -34.64 9.56
CA SER A 459 -2.60 -34.73 10.97
C SER A 459 -2.90 -36.13 11.52
N PRO A 460 -2.01 -36.69 12.36
CA PRO A 460 -2.30 -37.90 13.12
C PRO A 460 -3.53 -37.69 14.00
N TRP A 461 -4.47 -38.63 13.97
CA TRP A 461 -5.72 -38.51 14.72
C TRP A 461 -5.84 -39.62 15.76
N LEU A 462 -5.75 -39.25 17.04
CA LEU A 462 -5.80 -40.19 18.16
C LEU A 462 -7.09 -41.01 18.16
N SER A 463 -6.93 -42.32 18.01
CA SER A 463 -8.01 -43.28 17.83
C SER A 463 -7.69 -44.59 18.53
N GLN A 464 -8.71 -45.29 19.04
CA GLN A 464 -8.59 -46.64 19.56
C GLN A 464 -8.79 -47.66 18.43
N CYS A 465 -7.87 -48.62 18.31
CA CYS A 465 -8.09 -49.79 17.48
C CYS A 465 -9.12 -50.72 18.11
N LEU A 466 -10.23 -50.98 17.44
CA LEU A 466 -11.27 -51.87 17.96
C LEU A 466 -10.86 -53.36 17.98
N LYS A 467 -9.83 -53.74 17.18
CA LYS A 467 -9.26 -55.10 17.13
C LYS A 467 -8.30 -55.40 18.30
N CYS A 468 -7.22 -54.62 18.43
CA CYS A 468 -6.18 -54.86 19.44
C CYS A 468 -6.28 -53.94 20.67
N LYS A 469 -7.30 -53.08 20.74
CA LYS A 469 -7.58 -52.11 21.82
C LYS A 469 -6.50 -51.04 22.06
N ARG A 470 -5.37 -51.10 21.36
CA ARG A 470 -4.28 -50.12 21.43
C ARG A 470 -4.72 -48.76 20.89
N GLU A 471 -4.15 -47.71 21.46
CA GLU A 471 -4.23 -46.36 20.94
C GLU A 471 -3.29 -46.21 19.74
N VAL A 472 -3.81 -45.64 18.67
CA VAL A 472 -3.11 -45.42 17.41
C VAL A 472 -3.42 -44.02 16.89
N GLN A 473 -2.54 -43.49 16.05
CA GLN A 473 -2.69 -42.15 15.48
C GLN A 473 -2.68 -42.20 13.95
N PRO A 474 -3.66 -42.85 13.31
CA PRO A 474 -3.76 -42.90 11.85
C PRO A 474 -4.00 -41.52 11.27
N ARG A 475 -3.56 -41.31 10.02
CA ARG A 475 -3.93 -40.13 9.23
C ARG A 475 -5.09 -40.47 8.30
N LEU A 476 -6.05 -39.58 8.19
CA LEU A 476 -7.21 -39.79 7.32
C LEU A 476 -6.81 -39.89 5.84
N SER A 477 -5.76 -39.16 5.42
CA SER A 477 -5.17 -39.27 4.07
C SER A 477 -4.80 -40.71 3.72
N ASP A 478 -4.22 -41.43 4.67
CA ASP A 478 -3.65 -42.76 4.48
C ASP A 478 -4.76 -43.81 4.49
N LEU A 479 -5.74 -43.63 5.39
CA LEU A 479 -6.96 -44.44 5.42
C LEU A 479 -7.74 -44.35 4.09
N ARG A 480 -7.79 -43.17 3.47
CA ARG A 480 -8.42 -42.95 2.16
C ARG A 480 -7.65 -43.62 1.01
N GLN A 481 -6.33 -43.71 1.12
CA GLN A 481 -5.47 -44.42 0.17
C GLN A 481 -5.52 -45.95 0.36
N GLY A 482 -6.32 -46.43 1.30
CA GLY A 482 -6.52 -47.85 1.54
C GLY A 482 -5.59 -48.45 2.59
N GLN A 483 -4.67 -47.68 3.18
CA GLN A 483 -3.77 -48.17 4.21
C GLN A 483 -4.54 -48.71 5.44
N SER A 484 -3.86 -49.57 6.19
CA SER A 484 -4.36 -50.14 7.44
C SER A 484 -4.46 -49.07 8.52
N GLY A 485 -5.57 -49.04 9.26
CA GLY A 485 -5.77 -48.04 10.30
C GLY A 485 -4.97 -48.24 11.59
N CYS A 486 -4.57 -49.48 11.89
CA CYS A 486 -3.72 -49.79 13.03
C CYS A 486 -2.39 -50.36 12.54
N ILE A 487 -1.29 -49.65 12.83
CA ILE A 487 0.07 -50.03 12.43
C ILE A 487 0.50 -51.37 13.04
N TYR A 488 0.00 -51.69 14.24
CA TYR A 488 0.29 -52.95 14.93
C TYR A 488 -0.46 -54.13 14.30
N CYS A 489 -1.76 -53.98 14.01
CA CYS A 489 -2.54 -55.05 13.35
C CYS A 489 -2.08 -55.31 11.91
N ALA A 490 -1.38 -54.35 11.30
CA ALA A 490 -0.81 -54.49 9.97
C ALA A 490 0.60 -55.12 9.96
N GLY A 491 1.19 -55.39 11.13
CA GLY A 491 2.55 -55.92 11.25
C GLY A 491 3.66 -54.93 10.90
N LEU A 492 3.32 -53.66 10.65
CA LEU A 492 4.29 -52.60 10.30
C LEU A 492 5.08 -52.11 11.51
N ARG A 493 4.55 -52.29 12.72
CA ARG A 493 5.25 -52.01 13.98
C ARG A 493 5.10 -53.20 14.91
N ILE A 494 6.23 -53.76 15.30
CA ILE A 494 6.33 -54.89 16.22
C ILE A 494 6.53 -54.33 17.62
N ASP A 495 5.80 -54.90 18.58
CA ASP A 495 6.00 -54.60 20.00
C ASP A 495 7.26 -55.32 20.49
N GLU A 496 8.05 -54.66 21.33
CA GLU A 496 9.29 -55.23 21.86
C GLU A 496 9.06 -56.56 22.60
N LYS A 497 7.93 -56.69 23.32
CA LYS A 497 7.60 -57.95 24.01
C LYS A 497 7.29 -59.07 23.02
N ASP A 498 6.60 -58.76 21.92
CA ASP A 498 6.31 -59.72 20.86
C ASP A 498 7.60 -60.09 20.10
N ALA A 499 8.54 -59.13 19.96
CA ALA A 499 9.86 -59.39 19.40
C ALA A 499 10.69 -60.36 20.24
N ILE A 500 10.75 -60.12 21.55
CA ILE A 500 11.52 -60.95 22.50
C ILE A 500 10.96 -62.37 22.54
N LYS A 501 9.63 -62.52 22.55
CA LYS A 501 8.98 -63.84 22.48
C LYS A 501 9.41 -64.63 21.23
N LEU A 502 9.49 -63.98 20.07
CA LEU A 502 9.93 -64.63 18.84
C LEU A 502 11.42 -65.01 18.90
N ALA A 503 12.28 -64.13 19.40
CA ALA A 503 13.71 -64.42 19.56
C ALA A 503 13.92 -65.65 20.46
N ASN A 504 13.28 -65.66 21.63
CA ASN A 504 13.38 -66.77 22.59
C ASN A 504 12.86 -68.09 21.98
N LYS A 505 11.72 -68.04 21.26
CA LYS A 505 11.16 -69.20 20.55
C LYS A 505 12.12 -69.78 19.51
N ASN A 506 12.91 -68.92 18.86
CA ASN A 506 13.89 -69.33 17.85
C ASN A 506 15.27 -69.64 18.44
N GLY A 507 15.40 -69.77 19.77
CA GLY A 507 16.66 -70.15 20.42
C GLY A 507 17.67 -69.01 20.57
N PHE A 508 17.21 -67.76 20.60
CA PHE A 508 18.03 -66.58 20.82
C PHE A 508 17.56 -65.81 22.05
N THR A 509 18.49 -65.48 22.96
CA THR A 509 18.20 -64.62 24.12
C THR A 509 18.75 -63.21 23.85
N PRO A 510 17.89 -62.18 23.72
CA PRO A 510 18.32 -60.80 23.51
C PRO A 510 19.18 -60.25 24.66
N LEU A 511 20.29 -59.59 24.32
CA LEU A 511 21.15 -58.88 25.28
C LEU A 511 20.85 -57.38 25.34
N VAL A 512 20.26 -56.86 24.27
CA VAL A 512 19.94 -55.44 24.09
C VAL A 512 18.47 -55.26 23.72
N PRO A 513 17.88 -54.08 24.01
CA PRO A 513 16.53 -53.73 23.57
C PRO A 513 16.33 -53.93 22.06
N TYR A 514 15.10 -54.20 21.65
CA TYR A 514 14.77 -54.53 20.26
C TYR A 514 15.17 -53.39 19.29
N PRO A 515 16.18 -53.59 18.41
CA PRO A 515 16.73 -52.50 17.59
C PRO A 515 15.91 -52.21 16.32
N GLY A 516 14.84 -52.98 16.07
CA GLY A 516 14.01 -52.91 14.87
C GLY A 516 14.18 -54.11 13.93
N ALA A 517 13.25 -54.27 12.98
CA ALA A 517 13.06 -55.52 12.24
C ALA A 517 14.27 -55.98 11.40
N ASN A 518 14.93 -55.03 10.73
CA ASN A 518 16.00 -55.29 9.77
C ASN A 518 17.42 -55.04 10.34
N LYS A 519 17.54 -54.69 11.63
CA LYS A 519 18.85 -54.48 12.26
C LYS A 519 19.32 -55.76 12.95
N GLY A 520 20.63 -55.98 12.97
CA GLY A 520 21.22 -57.08 13.72
C GLY A 520 20.95 -56.90 15.21
N TRP A 521 20.27 -57.87 15.81
CA TRP A 521 19.89 -57.88 17.22
C TRP A 521 20.89 -58.70 18.01
N GLU A 522 21.61 -58.07 18.94
CA GLU A 522 22.61 -58.77 19.75
C GLU A 522 21.92 -59.77 20.69
N CYS A 523 22.13 -61.05 20.42
CA CYS A 523 21.52 -62.15 21.14
C CYS A 523 22.54 -63.25 21.44
N ILE A 524 22.43 -63.89 22.59
CA ILE A 524 23.10 -65.16 22.86
C ILE A 524 22.34 -66.27 22.14
N CYS A 525 23.05 -67.12 21.39
CA CYS A 525 22.48 -68.34 20.85
C CYS A 525 22.35 -69.39 21.95
N ASN A 526 21.13 -69.83 22.24
CA ASN A 526 20.86 -70.80 23.32
C ASN A 526 21.41 -72.20 23.00
N VAL A 527 21.75 -72.49 21.74
CA VAL A 527 22.30 -73.78 21.31
C VAL A 527 23.82 -73.86 21.53
N CYS A 528 24.55 -72.78 21.30
CA CYS A 528 26.02 -72.82 21.28
C CYS A 528 26.69 -71.70 22.07
N GLY A 529 25.93 -70.94 22.86
CA GLY A 529 26.42 -69.94 23.82
C GLY A 529 27.06 -68.68 23.23
N LYS A 530 27.37 -68.67 21.92
CA LYS A 530 28.03 -67.54 21.26
C LYS A 530 27.07 -66.38 21.02
N VAL A 531 27.57 -65.15 21.20
CA VAL A 531 26.86 -63.93 20.83
C VAL A 531 26.78 -63.82 19.31
N SER A 532 25.58 -63.60 18.79
CA SER A 532 25.30 -63.42 17.37
C SER A 532 24.38 -62.22 17.16
N LYS A 533 24.28 -61.75 15.90
CA LYS A 533 23.46 -60.59 15.53
C LYS A 533 22.37 -60.93 14.50
N PRO A 534 21.48 -61.91 14.78
CA PRO A 534 20.34 -62.19 13.89
C PRO A 534 19.41 -60.97 13.82
N ASN A 535 18.75 -60.74 12.69
CA ASN A 535 17.69 -59.73 12.61
C ASN A 535 16.30 -60.39 12.78
N TYR A 536 15.30 -59.61 13.21
CA TYR A 536 13.96 -60.13 13.51
C TYR A 536 13.23 -60.62 12.25
N THR A 537 13.38 -59.96 11.11
CA THR A 537 12.77 -60.41 9.84
C THR A 537 13.24 -61.82 9.47
N SER A 538 14.52 -62.12 9.65
CA SER A 538 15.09 -63.46 9.43
C SER A 538 14.63 -64.49 10.45
N MET A 539 14.43 -64.09 11.72
CA MET A 539 13.78 -64.96 12.72
C MET A 539 12.34 -65.28 12.32
N GLN A 540 11.60 -64.30 11.80
CA GLN A 540 10.23 -64.49 11.30
C GLN A 540 10.18 -65.43 10.09
N GLN A 541 11.24 -65.44 9.27
CA GLN A 541 11.44 -66.38 8.16
C GLN A 541 11.88 -67.78 8.61
N GLY A 542 12.02 -68.03 9.92
CA GLY A 542 12.28 -69.34 10.48
C GLY A 542 13.76 -69.65 10.77
N ILE A 543 14.65 -68.66 10.79
CA ILE A 543 16.01 -68.90 11.29
C ILE A 543 15.95 -69.27 12.78
N ASN A 544 16.39 -70.49 13.08
CA ASN A 544 16.45 -71.08 14.41
C ASN A 544 17.87 -71.47 14.85
N ARG A 545 18.89 -71.15 14.02
CA ARG A 545 20.30 -71.38 14.35
C ARG A 545 21.14 -70.15 14.05
N CYS A 546 22.11 -69.85 14.91
CA CYS A 546 23.02 -68.73 14.68
C CYS A 546 24.03 -69.06 13.57
N LYS A 547 24.72 -68.05 13.05
CA LYS A 547 25.74 -68.21 11.99
C LYS A 547 26.85 -69.23 12.31
N PHE A 548 27.11 -69.49 13.59
CA PHE A 548 28.14 -70.44 14.03
C PHE A 548 27.65 -71.88 14.11
N CYS A 549 26.33 -72.09 14.06
CA CYS A 549 25.65 -73.34 14.42
C CYS A 549 24.68 -73.78 13.31
N ALA A 550 24.63 -73.04 12.19
CA ALA A 550 23.86 -73.38 11.00
C ALA A 550 24.59 -74.45 10.18
N THR A 551 23.87 -75.49 9.75
CA THR A 551 24.40 -76.65 9.01
C THR A 551 24.55 -76.41 7.50
N GLY A 552 24.03 -75.30 6.96
CA GLY A 552 24.23 -74.86 5.57
C GLY A 552 25.11 -73.62 5.52
N GLY A 553 26.42 -73.78 5.29
CA GLY A 553 27.36 -72.66 5.23
C GLY A 553 28.83 -73.08 5.35
N PHE A 554 29.72 -72.07 5.42
CA PHE A 554 31.12 -72.28 5.76
C PHE A 554 31.24 -72.76 7.21
N ASP A 555 31.76 -73.97 7.42
CA ASP A 555 31.96 -74.52 8.76
C ASP A 555 33.19 -73.87 9.40
N PHE A 556 32.94 -73.11 10.47
CA PHE A 556 33.96 -72.36 11.20
C PHE A 556 34.87 -73.25 12.07
N ASN A 557 34.48 -74.50 12.35
CA ASN A 557 35.25 -75.43 13.17
C ASN A 557 36.07 -76.42 12.34
N SER A 558 35.70 -76.66 11.08
CA SER A 558 36.47 -77.47 10.14
C SER A 558 37.67 -76.71 9.57
N PRO A 559 38.72 -77.39 9.07
CA PRO A 559 39.85 -76.73 8.41
C PRO A 559 39.39 -75.91 7.19
N ALA A 560 40.05 -74.79 6.93
CA ALA A 560 39.71 -73.89 5.83
C ALA A 560 40.94 -73.21 5.25
N ILE A 561 40.81 -72.69 4.04
CA ILE A 561 41.83 -71.90 3.37
C ILE A 561 41.39 -70.43 3.24
N ILE A 562 42.35 -69.52 3.29
CA ILE A 562 42.24 -68.17 2.72
C ILE A 562 42.98 -68.15 1.39
N TYR A 563 42.42 -67.52 0.36
CA TYR A 563 43.02 -67.42 -0.97
C TYR A 563 42.93 -65.99 -1.50
N LEU A 564 43.91 -65.63 -2.33
CA LEU A 564 43.94 -64.40 -3.10
C LEU A 564 43.92 -64.75 -4.59
N ILE A 565 42.94 -64.21 -5.31
CA ILE A 565 42.73 -64.44 -6.74
C ILE A 565 42.66 -63.11 -7.50
N SER A 566 42.97 -63.13 -8.79
CA SER A 566 42.97 -61.95 -9.67
C SER A 566 42.23 -62.22 -10.98
N HIS A 567 41.55 -61.22 -11.53
CA HIS A 567 40.88 -61.31 -12.81
C HIS A 567 41.35 -60.20 -13.75
N THR A 568 42.15 -60.56 -14.76
CA THR A 568 42.81 -59.58 -15.66
C THR A 568 41.81 -58.74 -16.44
N LYS A 569 40.80 -59.34 -17.06
CA LYS A 569 39.80 -58.59 -17.86
C LYS A 569 38.88 -57.68 -17.02
N LEU A 570 38.66 -58.02 -15.75
CA LEU A 570 37.81 -57.25 -14.84
C LEU A 570 38.62 -56.29 -13.98
N GLY A 571 39.96 -56.27 -14.11
CA GLY A 571 40.83 -55.40 -13.34
C GLY A 571 40.70 -55.55 -11.82
N ALA A 572 40.38 -56.75 -11.31
CA ALA A 572 40.00 -56.93 -9.91
C ALA A 572 40.85 -57.98 -9.19
N HIS A 573 41.24 -57.69 -7.96
CA HIS A 573 41.73 -58.69 -7.00
C HIS A 573 40.65 -59.02 -5.99
N LYS A 574 40.61 -60.28 -5.53
CA LYS A 574 39.64 -60.75 -4.54
C LYS A 574 40.32 -61.64 -3.51
N ILE A 575 40.10 -61.33 -2.24
CA ILE A 575 40.42 -62.22 -1.13
C ILE A 575 39.17 -62.99 -0.70
N GLY A 576 39.33 -64.26 -0.37
CA GLY A 576 38.23 -65.16 -0.06
C GLY A 576 38.62 -66.28 0.89
N VAL A 577 37.64 -66.86 1.59
CA VAL A 577 37.82 -68.12 2.35
C VAL A 577 37.01 -69.28 1.77
N ALA A 578 37.52 -70.51 1.90
CA ALA A 578 36.83 -71.74 1.52
C ALA A 578 37.15 -72.88 2.49
N GLY A 579 36.19 -73.75 2.80
CA GLY A 579 36.46 -74.92 3.65
C GLY A 579 37.42 -75.90 2.95
N ALA A 580 38.34 -76.51 3.70
CA ALA A 580 39.42 -77.34 3.14
C ALA A 580 38.90 -78.59 2.39
N ALA A 581 37.70 -79.10 2.69
CA ALA A 581 37.12 -80.19 1.91
C ALA A 581 36.57 -79.75 0.53
N LYS A 582 36.19 -78.47 0.38
CA LYS A 582 35.51 -77.93 -0.82
C LYS A 582 36.30 -76.82 -1.52
N HIS A 583 37.55 -76.60 -1.11
CA HIS A 583 38.35 -75.49 -1.63
C HIS A 583 38.69 -75.69 -3.11
N ASN A 584 38.99 -76.93 -3.52
CA ASN A 584 39.24 -77.28 -4.91
C ASN A 584 38.04 -76.98 -5.81
N GLU A 585 36.81 -77.30 -5.37
CA GLU A 585 35.59 -76.98 -6.13
C GLU A 585 35.35 -75.47 -6.23
N ARG A 586 35.56 -74.71 -5.14
CA ARG A 586 35.34 -73.26 -5.11
C ARG A 586 36.38 -72.51 -5.93
N LEU A 587 37.65 -72.90 -5.87
CA LEU A 587 38.72 -72.33 -6.68
C LEU A 587 38.56 -72.72 -8.16
N ALA A 588 38.18 -73.97 -8.46
CA ALA A 588 37.88 -74.41 -9.82
C ALA A 588 36.71 -73.62 -10.43
N LYS A 589 35.66 -73.33 -9.64
CA LYS A 589 34.55 -72.48 -10.07
C LYS A 589 35.02 -71.05 -10.39
N HIS A 590 35.84 -70.45 -9.55
CA HIS A 590 36.43 -69.14 -9.84
C HIS A 590 37.34 -69.18 -11.09
N ALA A 591 38.13 -70.23 -11.26
CA ALA A 591 38.98 -70.43 -12.45
C ALA A 591 38.17 -70.53 -13.75
N SER A 592 37.05 -71.29 -13.73
CA SER A 592 36.13 -71.38 -14.88
C SER A 592 35.50 -70.04 -15.27
N GLN A 593 35.56 -69.05 -14.38
CA GLN A 593 35.03 -67.69 -14.56
C GLN A 593 36.15 -66.67 -14.81
N GLY A 594 37.37 -67.10 -15.16
CA GLY A 594 38.48 -66.22 -15.54
C GLY A 594 39.31 -65.69 -14.37
N TRP A 595 39.12 -66.18 -13.15
CA TRP A 595 39.95 -65.82 -12.00
C TRP A 595 41.19 -66.70 -11.89
N ILE A 596 42.34 -66.08 -11.70
CA ILE A 596 43.64 -66.73 -11.54
C ILE A 596 44.02 -66.74 -10.06
N VAL A 597 44.35 -67.91 -9.52
CA VAL A 597 44.80 -68.04 -8.13
C VAL A 597 46.23 -67.53 -8.02
N TYR A 598 46.45 -66.55 -7.12
CA TYR A 598 47.80 -66.06 -6.81
C TYR A 598 48.44 -66.93 -5.73
N LYS A 599 47.83 -67.00 -4.54
CA LYS A 599 48.28 -67.83 -3.41
C LYS A 599 47.10 -68.20 -2.51
N HIS A 600 47.24 -69.30 -1.78
CA HIS A 600 46.33 -69.68 -0.69
C HIS A 600 47.11 -70.20 0.53
N LYS A 601 46.45 -70.19 1.70
CA LYS A 601 47.01 -70.64 2.96
C LYS A 601 45.97 -71.37 3.80
N GLU A 602 46.35 -72.48 4.39
CA GLU A 602 45.47 -73.34 5.18
C GLU A 602 45.49 -73.00 6.68
N PHE A 603 44.34 -73.20 7.32
CA PHE A 603 44.10 -73.01 8.75
C PHE A 603 43.38 -74.24 9.33
N LYS A 604 43.76 -74.63 10.55
CA LYS A 604 43.17 -75.75 11.27
C LYS A 604 41.69 -75.53 11.60
N LYS A 605 41.28 -74.29 11.83
CA LYS A 605 39.88 -73.89 12.09
C LYS A 605 39.46 -72.80 11.11
N GLY A 606 38.30 -72.95 10.50
CA GLY A 606 37.74 -71.99 9.56
C GLY A 606 37.52 -70.60 10.16
N ILE A 607 37.27 -70.51 11.47
CA ILE A 607 37.15 -69.25 12.18
C ILE A 607 38.41 -68.38 12.06
N ASP A 608 39.59 -68.99 12.01
CA ASP A 608 40.85 -68.26 11.92
C ASP A 608 41.02 -67.65 10.52
N ALA A 609 40.71 -68.44 9.48
CA ALA A 609 40.71 -67.96 8.11
C ALA A 609 39.69 -66.82 7.91
N PHE A 610 38.47 -66.98 8.44
CA PHE A 610 37.41 -65.97 8.34
C PHE A 610 37.75 -64.67 9.08
N ASN A 611 38.29 -64.77 10.30
CA ASN A 611 38.71 -63.60 11.07
C ASN A 611 39.86 -62.86 10.37
N LEU A 612 40.79 -63.60 9.77
CA LEU A 612 41.91 -63.02 9.01
C LEU A 612 41.42 -62.30 7.75
N GLU A 613 40.54 -62.92 6.98
CA GLU A 613 39.88 -62.29 5.82
C GLU A 613 39.18 -60.99 6.22
N GLY A 614 38.39 -61.01 7.30
CA GLY A 614 37.74 -59.81 7.83
C GLY A 614 38.72 -58.69 8.21
N LYS A 615 39.86 -59.02 8.84
CA LYS A 615 40.92 -58.05 9.18
C LYS A 615 41.57 -57.46 7.93
N ILE A 616 41.82 -58.28 6.91
CA ILE A 616 42.42 -57.81 5.65
C ILE A 616 41.45 -56.91 4.89
N LEU A 617 40.18 -57.29 4.79
CA LEU A 617 39.15 -56.44 4.21
C LEU A 617 39.02 -55.12 4.96
N HIS A 618 39.05 -55.14 6.29
CA HIS A 618 39.04 -53.90 7.08
C HIS A 618 40.26 -53.02 6.76
N TRP A 619 41.45 -53.60 6.68
CA TRP A 619 42.66 -52.87 6.30
C TRP A 619 42.56 -52.28 4.88
N LEU A 620 42.08 -53.05 3.90
CA LEU A 620 41.87 -52.58 2.53
C LEU A 620 40.88 -51.40 2.49
N ARG A 621 39.75 -51.53 3.19
CA ARG A 621 38.66 -50.54 3.16
C ARG A 621 38.98 -49.26 3.91
N TYR A 622 39.63 -49.36 5.08
CA TYR A 622 39.75 -48.23 6.01
C TYR A 622 41.17 -47.71 6.19
N LYS A 623 42.20 -48.51 5.91
CA LYS A 623 43.60 -48.07 5.99
C LYS A 623 44.21 -47.78 4.62
N LYS A 624 43.82 -48.54 3.59
CA LYS A 624 44.20 -48.29 2.19
C LYS A 624 43.15 -47.53 1.40
N ASN A 625 41.95 -47.32 1.98
CA ASN A 625 40.84 -46.58 1.38
C ASN A 625 40.39 -47.13 0.01
N LEU A 626 40.45 -48.45 -0.16
CA LEU A 626 40.02 -49.13 -1.37
C LEU A 626 38.62 -49.69 -1.13
N PRO A 627 37.55 -49.18 -1.78
CA PRO A 627 36.20 -49.72 -1.66
C PRO A 627 36.02 -51.03 -2.45
N PRO A 628 34.87 -51.73 -2.33
CA PRO A 628 34.52 -52.82 -3.24
C PRO A 628 34.54 -52.35 -4.69
N TYR A 629 35.24 -53.08 -5.56
CA TYR A 629 35.49 -52.63 -6.93
C TYR A 629 34.44 -53.12 -7.93
N LEU A 630 34.01 -54.37 -7.83
CA LEU A 630 33.00 -54.95 -8.71
C LEU A 630 31.57 -54.76 -8.19
N SER A 631 30.59 -54.61 -9.09
CA SER A 631 29.16 -54.58 -8.76
C SER A 631 28.56 -55.99 -8.60
N ILE A 632 27.33 -56.06 -8.07
CA ILE A 632 26.59 -57.32 -7.96
C ILE A 632 26.25 -57.93 -9.33
N GLU A 633 26.10 -57.11 -10.38
CA GLU A 633 25.81 -57.57 -11.74
C GLU A 633 27.06 -58.14 -12.42
N GLN A 634 28.23 -57.60 -12.10
CA GLN A 634 29.52 -58.09 -12.59
C GLN A 634 29.97 -59.39 -11.89
N MET A 635 29.38 -59.70 -10.73
CA MET A 635 29.68 -60.92 -9.97
C MET A 635 28.40 -61.53 -9.33
N PRO A 636 27.51 -62.13 -10.14
CA PRO A 636 26.22 -62.66 -9.69
C PRO A 636 26.33 -63.86 -8.73
N GLN A 637 27.48 -64.54 -8.68
CA GLN A 637 27.77 -65.64 -7.76
C GLN A 637 28.06 -65.20 -6.31
N ALA A 638 27.83 -63.93 -5.96
CA ALA A 638 28.14 -63.29 -4.68
C ALA A 638 29.65 -63.15 -4.36
N GLY A 639 30.00 -62.22 -3.47
CA GLY A 639 31.39 -61.93 -3.08
C GLY A 639 32.02 -60.70 -3.73
N TRP A 640 31.24 -59.87 -4.46
CA TRP A 640 31.69 -58.59 -5.04
C TRP A 640 32.20 -57.61 -3.97
N SER A 641 31.64 -57.65 -2.77
CA SER A 641 32.03 -56.81 -1.62
C SER A 641 33.47 -57.05 -1.13
N GLU A 642 34.10 -58.14 -1.56
CA GLU A 642 35.45 -58.57 -1.15
C GLU A 642 36.51 -58.28 -2.24
N THR A 643 36.13 -57.54 -3.29
CA THR A 643 37.01 -57.19 -4.42
C THR A 643 37.71 -55.85 -4.21
N VAL A 644 38.87 -55.63 -4.84
CA VAL A 644 39.59 -54.36 -4.90
C VAL A 644 40.13 -54.13 -6.31
N ASP A 645 40.37 -52.87 -6.67
CA ASP A 645 40.95 -52.50 -7.95
C ASP A 645 42.40 -53.02 -8.05
N ALA A 646 42.69 -53.76 -9.12
CA ALA A 646 44.02 -54.32 -9.38
C ALA A 646 45.06 -53.27 -9.78
N SER A 647 44.67 -52.06 -10.20
CA SER A 647 45.63 -50.99 -10.49
C SER A 647 46.14 -50.26 -9.24
N GLU A 648 45.38 -50.32 -8.15
CA GLU A 648 45.65 -49.54 -6.93
C GLU A 648 46.51 -50.31 -5.91
N ILE A 649 46.55 -51.64 -6.00
CA ILE A 649 47.32 -52.47 -5.08
C ILE A 649 47.72 -53.79 -5.73
N ASP A 650 48.99 -54.16 -5.58
CA ASP A 650 49.50 -55.41 -6.13
C ASP A 650 49.23 -56.64 -5.23
N LEU A 651 49.21 -57.82 -5.85
CA LEU A 651 49.00 -59.11 -5.18
C LEU A 651 50.06 -59.43 -4.10
N PRO A 652 51.38 -59.21 -4.33
CA PRO A 652 52.39 -59.37 -3.28
C PRO A 652 52.11 -58.56 -2.01
N THR A 653 51.66 -57.31 -2.14
CA THR A 653 51.40 -56.41 -1.02
C THR A 653 50.22 -56.90 -0.18
N ILE A 654 49.13 -57.32 -0.82
CA ILE A 654 47.99 -57.93 -0.11
C ILE A 654 48.44 -59.22 0.60
N TRP A 655 49.22 -60.05 -0.08
CA TRP A 655 49.66 -61.33 0.47
C TRP A 655 50.67 -61.17 1.61
N ALA A 656 51.57 -60.20 1.54
CA ALA A 656 52.47 -59.86 2.64
C ALA A 656 51.67 -59.47 3.89
N LYS A 657 50.54 -58.75 3.72
CA LYS A 657 49.65 -58.42 4.84
C LYS A 657 48.93 -59.65 5.39
N VAL A 658 48.52 -60.59 4.53
CA VAL A 658 47.98 -61.90 4.95
C VAL A 658 49.01 -62.63 5.81
N GLU A 659 50.27 -62.68 5.38
CA GLU A 659 51.35 -63.36 6.09
C GLU A 659 51.65 -62.69 7.44
N GLU A 660 51.78 -61.38 7.47
CA GLU A 660 51.97 -60.58 8.70
C GLU A 660 50.87 -60.88 9.73
N LEU A 661 49.61 -60.69 9.35
CA LEU A 661 48.48 -60.88 10.26
C LEU A 661 48.29 -62.35 10.68
N SER A 662 48.64 -63.29 9.81
CA SER A 662 48.59 -64.72 10.14
C SER A 662 49.66 -65.16 11.15
N LYS A 663 50.81 -64.46 11.22
CA LYS A 663 51.86 -64.72 12.21
C LYS A 663 51.46 -64.20 13.59
N VAL A 664 50.86 -63.01 13.65
CA VAL A 664 50.34 -62.41 14.90
C VAL A 664 49.28 -63.31 15.56
N MET A 665 48.45 -64.00 14.77
CA MET A 665 47.44 -64.93 15.28
C MET A 665 48.02 -66.22 15.92
N LYS A 666 49.28 -66.58 15.68
CA LYS A 666 49.93 -67.70 16.38
C LYS A 666 50.48 -67.32 17.77
N CYS A 667 50.58 -66.04 18.10
CA CYS A 667 51.27 -65.54 19.30
C CYS A 667 50.33 -64.92 20.35
N GLN A 668 49.01 -65.04 20.23
CA GLN A 668 48.07 -64.62 21.27
C GLN A 668 47.56 -65.84 22.06
N PRO A 669 47.80 -65.94 23.38
CA PRO A 669 47.05 -66.86 24.22
C PRO A 669 45.59 -66.41 24.26
N PHE A 670 44.67 -67.38 24.17
CA PHE A 670 43.23 -67.16 24.26
C PHE A 670 42.87 -66.59 25.66
N HIS A 671 42.17 -65.46 25.68
CA HIS A 671 41.33 -65.02 26.79
C HIS A 671 39.90 -64.85 26.29
#